data_AF-A0AAD1A415-F1
#
_entry.id   AF-A0AAD1A415-F1
#
_cell.length_a   1.000
_cell.length_b   1.000
_cell.length_c   1.000
_cell.angle_alpha   90.00
_cell.angle_beta   90.00
_cell.angle_gamma   90.00
#
_symmetry.space_group_name_H-M   'P 1'
#
loop_
_entity.id
_entity.type
_entity.pdbx_description
1 polymer ?
#
loop_
_entity_poly.entity_id
_entity_poly.type
_entity_poly.pdbx_seq_one_letter_code
_entity_poly.pdbx_strand_id
1 'polypeptide(L)'
;MPTIIKPRKLGILTKVERRGASATLVVSALGLFSLLEPNDFEPDTALWPMAMEQMPAGTIFDAAMPKPCGEVLVAGFARAPDGEPVPALTLDIALGAVRKRLAVFGDRVWRQTAGGPVFEQPRPFTEMPLVPERCFGGPNHPINPLGRGAEAAGRVDAGEIVLLPNIERADRLIRNADDMPEPVRLGPIDPAHPSRRALAGTYDDHWLKHGFPGLAHDADPRLFCAATPDQRIEGYFSGQEPFRLTGFSAEHPVLEGALPGMRARIFIACADGLFELPSVLDTAWLFPTAHKGVLIYRGACPVADIDGDDVTHVMLAYERLADEPRSVEHYVEAFRQRSDPTEKPKYVLADAALSPLPDPAALERRRLARMAHHERQRERTEKAQRLVLRDALDKAGLPAAFMPNLPPAEPPPAWMPSPEEIASGEIDFAALFEGTQQLQAQMDEHGRELEAKAHAMANRGERFRQTGELGELDALLAELDLPEQPNLAATALPPDFKLPAGTVDPEAALREALQRFHSGLGTALLAPARDGLAGAQAAQRDAPLPELAAAGSRQAIQLPAEADAAGEKLTRAFPDLAPPGQSLDDLLGTLLAGDILPVSKEPTDPKAQLARASAQLDQLEPQLGEAMATMRRLAPQPIHPTTPLPPEAALRFGQAISAMKGEGLAGRDMAGADLSGQDFSGLDLSGAFFEQCNLSGARFIGANCAGAVFAGADLRGADFSRANLLDANFGTADARGARFAGADLRRAQWLKSQVAQCDFAGATLEQANFIETDLSDVSFAGARLDRVTILRSSMSRTILADAVMESCALVEVQADGLDARRLKAFKLSAVKLEAPGADFSAAHLQQSGFHAGCDLTGARFDGAVGMNGSFRGARLIRASFARASFNRVDFGEADLSEADLALASLKQASLGKTILLRADLFGANLFNAQARRAHLDGARLLRANLYGCDLSDASLVGADLTQALLDKTIFGVPSDAP
;
A
#
# COMPACT_ATOMS: atom_id res chain seq x y z
N MET A 1 -20.27 -9.56 9.63
CA MET A 1 -20.17 -8.98 8.28
C MET A 1 -19.61 -10.02 7.32
N PRO A 2 -20.26 -10.24 6.16
CA PRO A 2 -19.84 -11.25 5.21
C PRO A 2 -18.48 -10.93 4.58
N THR A 3 -17.73 -11.97 4.21
CA THR A 3 -16.50 -11.83 3.44
C THR A 3 -16.84 -11.44 2.00
N ILE A 4 -16.14 -10.44 1.45
CA ILE A 4 -16.45 -9.90 0.12
C ILE A 4 -15.46 -10.45 -0.92
N ILE A 5 -16.00 -10.99 -2.02
CA ILE A 5 -15.25 -11.39 -3.21
C ILE A 5 -15.76 -10.54 -4.37
N LYS A 6 -14.91 -9.71 -4.99
CA LYS A 6 -15.34 -8.83 -6.09
C LYS A 6 -14.20 -8.58 -7.07
N PRO A 7 -14.49 -8.30 -8.35
CA PRO A 7 -13.49 -7.76 -9.26
C PRO A 7 -13.12 -6.33 -8.85
N ARG A 8 -11.92 -5.87 -9.24
CA ARG A 8 -11.43 -4.51 -8.93
C ARG A 8 -12.28 -3.38 -9.50
N LYS A 9 -13.09 -3.65 -10.53
CA LYS A 9 -13.91 -2.65 -11.24
C LYS A 9 -15.29 -2.43 -10.64
N LEU A 10 -15.70 -3.25 -9.66
CA LEU A 10 -16.99 -3.09 -8.98
C LEU A 10 -16.79 -2.60 -7.55
N GLY A 11 -17.48 -1.53 -7.18
CA GLY A 11 -17.72 -1.14 -5.79
C GLY A 11 -18.86 -1.96 -5.18
N ILE A 12 -18.96 -1.95 -3.85
CA ILE A 12 -20.03 -2.64 -3.12
C ILE A 12 -20.55 -1.79 -1.95
N LEU A 13 -21.86 -1.79 -1.75
CA LEU A 13 -22.52 -1.39 -0.51
C LEU A 13 -23.42 -2.52 -0.03
N THR A 14 -23.39 -2.82 1.27
CA THR A 14 -24.29 -3.81 1.88
C THR A 14 -25.06 -3.17 3.02
N LYS A 15 -26.31 -3.57 3.18
CA LYS A 15 -27.17 -3.11 4.28
C LYS A 15 -28.23 -4.14 4.58
N VAL A 16 -28.47 -4.39 5.87
CA VAL A 16 -29.62 -5.18 6.30
C VAL A 16 -30.73 -4.22 6.68
N GLU A 17 -31.91 -4.36 6.08
CA GLU A 17 -33.11 -3.68 6.51
C GLU A 17 -34.02 -4.63 7.30
N ARG A 18 -34.70 -4.11 8.32
CA ARG A 18 -35.73 -4.85 9.06
C ARG A 18 -37.07 -4.16 8.86
N ARG A 19 -38.08 -4.96 8.51
CA ARG A 19 -39.49 -4.57 8.49
C ARG A 19 -40.29 -5.62 9.28
N GLY A 20 -40.79 -5.25 10.45
CA GLY A 20 -41.47 -6.18 11.35
C GLY A 20 -40.55 -7.33 11.81
N ALA A 21 -40.98 -8.58 11.58
CA ALA A 21 -40.24 -9.80 11.95
C ALA A 21 -39.25 -10.26 10.87
N SER A 22 -39.30 -9.69 9.66
CA SER A 22 -38.40 -10.06 8.55
C SER A 22 -37.21 -9.11 8.45
N ALA A 23 -36.03 -9.67 8.24
CA ALA A 23 -34.82 -8.95 7.86
C ALA A 23 -34.43 -9.30 6.41
N THR A 24 -33.90 -8.31 5.69
CA THR A 24 -33.52 -8.44 4.29
C THR A 24 -32.14 -7.83 4.09
N LEU A 25 -31.18 -8.63 3.62
CA LEU A 25 -29.89 -8.15 3.18
C LEU A 25 -30.01 -7.59 1.76
N VAL A 26 -29.54 -6.37 1.60
CA VAL A 26 -29.47 -5.63 0.34
C VAL A 26 -28.01 -5.51 -0.05
N VAL A 27 -27.70 -5.90 -1.28
CA VAL A 27 -26.36 -5.81 -1.87
C VAL A 27 -26.45 -4.89 -3.09
N SER A 28 -25.66 -3.82 -3.08
CA SER A 28 -25.56 -2.89 -4.20
C SER A 28 -24.18 -3.00 -4.85
N ALA A 29 -24.12 -3.39 -6.12
CA ALA A 29 -22.91 -3.38 -6.93
C ALA A 29 -22.82 -2.06 -7.71
N LEU A 30 -21.66 -1.39 -7.64
CA LEU A 30 -21.43 -0.09 -8.25
C LEU A 30 -20.43 -0.21 -9.40
N GLY A 31 -20.85 0.14 -10.63
CA GLY A 31 -20.00 0.17 -11.81
C GLY A 31 -19.74 1.61 -12.26
N LEU A 32 -18.49 2.07 -12.13
CA LEU A 32 -18.02 3.36 -12.66
C LEU A 32 -17.70 3.21 -14.14
N PHE A 33 -18.10 4.14 -15.01
CA PHE A 33 -17.78 4.12 -16.45
C PHE A 33 -17.48 5.52 -17.00
N SER A 34 -16.83 5.57 -18.17
CA SER A 34 -16.56 6.80 -18.92
C SER A 34 -17.76 7.22 -19.77
N LEU A 35 -18.15 8.49 -19.73
CA LEU A 35 -19.15 9.06 -20.63
C LEU A 35 -18.61 9.32 -22.04
N LEU A 36 -17.28 9.34 -22.23
CA LEU A 36 -16.65 9.47 -23.54
C LEU A 36 -16.50 8.11 -24.22
N GLU A 37 -16.19 7.08 -23.43
CA GLU A 37 -15.96 5.71 -23.91
C GLU A 37 -16.73 4.70 -23.04
N PRO A 38 -18.07 4.62 -23.17
CA PRO A 38 -18.91 3.83 -22.28
C PRO A 38 -18.90 2.34 -22.68
N ASN A 39 -17.72 1.71 -22.76
CA ASN A 39 -17.58 0.33 -23.23
C ASN A 39 -17.29 -0.67 -22.10
N ASP A 40 -16.79 -0.21 -20.96
CA ASP A 40 -16.44 -1.04 -19.81
C ASP A 40 -16.52 -0.24 -18.50
N PHE A 41 -16.44 -0.95 -17.38
CA PHE A 41 -16.24 -0.33 -16.08
C PHE A 41 -14.77 0.03 -15.82
N GLU A 42 -14.58 1.07 -15.03
CA GLU A 42 -13.32 1.56 -14.51
C GLU A 42 -13.10 1.06 -13.07
N PRO A 43 -11.84 1.08 -12.56
CA PRO A 43 -11.54 0.68 -11.19
C PRO A 43 -12.36 1.43 -10.13
N ASP A 44 -12.88 0.72 -9.12
CA ASP A 44 -13.73 1.32 -8.08
C ASP A 44 -12.98 2.31 -7.18
N THR A 45 -11.66 2.21 -7.11
CA THR A 45 -10.77 3.15 -6.41
C THR A 45 -10.86 4.58 -6.95
N ALA A 46 -11.25 4.77 -8.22
CA ALA A 46 -11.44 6.09 -8.82
C ALA A 46 -12.81 6.71 -8.50
N LEU A 47 -13.78 5.92 -8.04
CA LEU A 47 -15.17 6.37 -7.82
C LEU A 47 -15.26 7.40 -6.70
N TRP A 48 -14.71 7.10 -5.52
CA TRP A 48 -14.92 7.92 -4.32
C TRP A 48 -14.25 9.30 -4.40
N PRO A 49 -12.96 9.43 -4.82
CA PRO A 49 -12.34 10.74 -4.99
C PRO A 49 -13.11 11.61 -5.98
N MET A 50 -13.53 11.03 -7.11
CA MET A 50 -14.32 11.73 -8.14
C MET A 50 -15.67 12.18 -7.58
N ALA A 51 -16.42 11.30 -6.92
CA ALA A 51 -17.73 11.65 -6.37
C ALA A 51 -17.64 12.75 -5.30
N MET A 52 -16.60 12.74 -4.46
CA MET A 52 -16.37 13.77 -3.44
C MET A 52 -16.04 15.15 -4.02
N GLU A 53 -15.35 15.21 -5.16
CA GLU A 53 -15.04 16.47 -5.85
C GLU A 53 -16.26 17.06 -6.57
N GLN A 54 -17.14 16.19 -7.12
CA GLN A 54 -18.27 16.62 -7.94
C GLN A 54 -19.55 16.92 -7.15
N MET A 55 -19.65 16.49 -5.89
CA MET A 55 -20.86 16.64 -5.07
C MET A 55 -20.65 17.62 -3.90
N PRO A 56 -21.70 18.34 -3.47
CA PRO A 56 -21.64 19.14 -2.26
C PRO A 56 -21.32 18.28 -1.02
N ALA A 57 -20.54 18.84 -0.09
CA ALA A 57 -20.19 18.17 1.16
C ALA A 57 -21.44 17.74 1.96
N GLY A 58 -21.41 16.53 2.51
CA GLY A 58 -22.53 15.95 3.26
C GLY A 58 -23.63 15.31 2.40
N THR A 59 -23.51 15.33 1.07
CA THR A 59 -24.44 14.63 0.18
C THR A 59 -24.34 13.12 0.35
N ILE A 60 -25.47 12.45 0.60
CA ILE A 60 -25.54 10.99 0.65
C ILE A 60 -25.55 10.45 -0.78
N PHE A 61 -24.55 9.65 -1.15
CA PHE A 61 -24.41 9.06 -2.48
C PHE A 61 -25.50 8.03 -2.80
N ASP A 62 -25.72 7.06 -1.90
CA ASP A 62 -26.81 6.09 -1.97
C ASP A 62 -27.10 5.52 -0.57
N ALA A 63 -28.35 5.09 -0.35
CA ALA A 63 -28.78 4.54 0.95
C ALA A 63 -28.64 3.01 1.05
N ALA A 64 -28.27 2.33 -0.04
CA ALA A 64 -28.21 0.88 -0.20
C ALA A 64 -29.54 0.19 0.18
N MET A 65 -30.65 0.74 -0.30
CA MET A 65 -32.01 0.25 -0.02
C MET A 65 -32.73 -0.07 -1.34
N PRO A 66 -33.67 -1.04 -1.35
CA PRO A 66 -34.43 -1.36 -2.55
C PRO A 66 -35.24 -0.15 -3.02
N LYS A 67 -35.22 0.12 -4.34
CA LYS A 67 -36.02 1.19 -4.96
C LYS A 67 -37.06 0.55 -5.88
N PRO A 68 -38.30 1.06 -5.90
CA PRO A 68 -39.37 0.49 -6.74
C PRO A 68 -39.24 0.85 -8.23
N CYS A 69 -38.33 1.76 -8.58
CA CYS A 69 -38.10 2.18 -9.95
C CYS A 69 -36.69 2.75 -10.15
N GLY A 70 -36.28 2.85 -11.42
CA GLY A 70 -35.04 3.46 -11.85
C GLY A 70 -35.04 4.98 -11.68
N GLU A 71 -33.91 5.53 -11.25
CA GLU A 71 -33.72 6.97 -11.13
C GLU A 71 -32.40 7.48 -11.72
N VAL A 72 -32.41 8.72 -12.20
CA VAL A 72 -31.26 9.42 -12.76
C VAL A 72 -30.87 10.58 -11.87
N LEU A 73 -29.61 10.65 -11.47
CA LEU A 73 -29.05 11.73 -10.66
C LEU A 73 -27.90 12.39 -11.43
N VAL A 74 -27.81 13.72 -11.35
CA VAL A 74 -26.76 14.48 -12.02
C VAL A 74 -26.08 15.41 -11.02
N ALA A 75 -24.75 15.39 -10.98
CA ALA A 75 -23.93 16.31 -10.18
C ALA A 75 -22.78 16.87 -11.02
N GLY A 76 -22.22 17.99 -10.55
CA GLY A 76 -21.16 18.74 -11.22
C GLY A 76 -21.57 20.18 -11.54
N PHE A 77 -21.10 20.67 -12.68
CA PHE A 77 -21.14 22.09 -13.02
C PHE A 77 -21.70 22.30 -14.43
N ALA A 78 -22.42 23.41 -14.60
CA ALA A 78 -22.64 23.99 -15.92
C ALA A 78 -21.35 24.69 -16.36
N ARG A 79 -20.84 24.35 -17.55
CA ARG A 79 -19.61 24.93 -18.08
C ARG A 79 -19.86 25.62 -19.40
N ALA A 80 -19.32 26.82 -19.53
CA ALA A 80 -19.39 27.58 -20.76
C ALA A 80 -18.57 26.90 -21.87
N PRO A 81 -19.04 26.93 -23.13
CA PRO A 81 -18.33 26.34 -24.25
C PRO A 81 -16.97 27.04 -24.45
N ASP A 82 -15.94 26.26 -24.81
CA ASP A 82 -14.58 26.75 -25.07
C ASP A 82 -13.92 27.53 -23.91
N GLY A 83 -14.51 27.50 -22.70
CA GLY A 83 -14.04 28.24 -21.54
C GLY A 83 -14.34 29.75 -21.58
N GLU A 84 -15.06 30.22 -22.59
CA GLU A 84 -15.40 31.64 -22.76
C GLU A 84 -16.57 32.06 -21.84
N PRO A 85 -16.46 33.14 -21.05
CA PRO A 85 -17.53 33.55 -20.14
C PRO A 85 -18.84 33.88 -20.88
N VAL A 86 -19.94 33.21 -20.52
CA VAL A 86 -21.28 33.47 -21.08
C VAL A 86 -22.25 33.95 -20.00
N PRO A 87 -23.18 34.88 -20.31
CA PRO A 87 -24.18 35.34 -19.34
C PRO A 87 -25.24 34.28 -19.04
N ALA A 88 -25.50 33.38 -20.00
CA ALA A 88 -26.47 32.31 -19.88
C ALA A 88 -26.09 31.12 -20.78
N LEU A 89 -26.47 29.91 -20.37
CA LEU A 89 -26.37 28.69 -21.17
C LEU A 89 -27.57 27.76 -20.90
N THR A 90 -27.86 26.88 -21.85
CA THR A 90 -28.90 25.85 -21.70
C THR A 90 -28.25 24.50 -21.41
N LEU A 91 -28.77 23.80 -20.41
CA LEU A 91 -28.44 22.40 -20.16
C LEU A 91 -29.55 21.52 -20.72
N ASP A 92 -29.16 20.54 -21.55
CA ASP A 92 -30.03 19.45 -21.97
C ASP A 92 -29.53 18.16 -21.35
N ILE A 93 -30.41 17.45 -20.62
CA ILE A 93 -30.12 16.18 -19.98
C ILE A 93 -31.08 15.15 -20.52
N ALA A 94 -30.54 14.11 -21.13
CA ALA A 94 -31.28 13.00 -21.69
C ALA A 94 -30.62 11.68 -21.28
N LEU A 95 -31.38 10.76 -20.67
CA LEU A 95 -30.99 9.38 -20.46
C LEU A 95 -32.24 8.48 -20.60
N GLY A 96 -32.28 7.64 -21.63
CA GLY A 96 -33.45 6.78 -21.89
C GLY A 96 -34.73 7.60 -22.07
N ALA A 97 -35.74 7.38 -21.21
CA ALA A 97 -36.99 8.14 -21.20
C ALA A 97 -36.90 9.48 -20.44
N VAL A 98 -35.87 9.69 -19.60
CA VAL A 98 -35.72 10.92 -18.82
C VAL A 98 -35.21 12.05 -19.72
N ARG A 99 -35.90 13.19 -19.69
CA ARG A 99 -35.54 14.41 -20.43
C ARG A 99 -35.75 15.63 -19.54
N LYS A 100 -34.71 16.44 -19.35
CA LYS A 100 -34.77 17.67 -18.55
C LYS A 100 -33.96 18.77 -19.21
N ARG A 101 -34.56 19.95 -19.34
CA ARG A 101 -33.92 21.13 -19.93
C ARG A 101 -33.92 22.28 -18.94
N LEU A 102 -32.74 22.82 -18.66
CA LEU A 102 -32.55 23.90 -17.70
C LEU A 102 -31.91 25.11 -18.38
N ALA A 103 -32.25 26.30 -17.90
CA ALA A 103 -31.55 27.52 -18.23
C ALA A 103 -30.66 27.91 -17.04
N VAL A 104 -29.39 28.13 -17.30
CA VAL A 104 -28.40 28.52 -16.30
C VAL A 104 -27.91 29.93 -16.62
N PHE A 105 -27.95 30.79 -15.62
CA PHE A 105 -27.61 32.20 -15.73
C PHE A 105 -26.52 32.55 -14.73
N GLY A 106 -25.65 33.49 -15.07
CA GLY A 106 -24.74 34.04 -14.07
C GLY A 106 -25.47 34.90 -13.04
N ASP A 107 -24.72 35.34 -12.03
CA ASP A 107 -25.31 36.05 -10.89
C ASP A 107 -26.05 37.31 -11.35
N ARG A 108 -27.30 37.44 -10.88
CA ARG A 108 -28.23 38.53 -11.23
C ARG A 108 -29.11 38.88 -10.04
N VAL A 109 -29.58 40.13 -10.00
CA VAL A 109 -30.35 40.69 -8.87
C VAL A 109 -31.59 41.42 -9.33
N TRP A 110 -32.60 41.44 -8.45
CA TRP A 110 -33.68 42.41 -8.46
C TRP A 110 -33.25 43.63 -7.64
N ARG A 111 -33.53 44.82 -8.15
CA ARG A 111 -33.27 46.09 -7.45
C ARG A 111 -34.42 47.06 -7.70
N GLN A 112 -34.86 47.76 -6.65
CA GLN A 112 -35.79 48.86 -6.80
C GLN A 112 -35.12 50.10 -7.40
N THR A 113 -35.72 50.69 -8.43
CA THR A 113 -35.29 51.97 -9.01
C THR A 113 -36.44 52.98 -9.02
N ALA A 114 -36.16 54.25 -9.36
CA ALA A 114 -37.18 55.29 -9.47
C ALA A 114 -38.28 54.98 -10.52
N GLY A 115 -38.03 54.03 -11.43
CA GLY A 115 -38.99 53.55 -12.43
C GLY A 115 -39.66 52.20 -12.09
N GLY A 116 -39.48 51.68 -10.87
CA GLY A 116 -39.95 50.35 -10.44
C GLY A 116 -38.83 49.31 -10.29
N PRO A 117 -39.18 48.04 -10.04
CA PRO A 117 -38.22 46.95 -9.91
C PRO A 117 -37.52 46.69 -11.24
N VAL A 118 -36.18 46.72 -11.24
CA VAL A 118 -35.34 46.48 -12.42
C VAL A 118 -34.64 45.13 -12.29
N PHE A 119 -34.67 44.40 -13.40
CA PHE A 119 -34.00 43.13 -13.61
C PHE A 119 -32.60 43.38 -14.21
N GLU A 120 -31.52 43.12 -13.44
CA GLU A 120 -30.16 43.27 -13.95
C GLU A 120 -29.81 42.14 -14.95
N GLN A 121 -29.04 42.47 -16.00
CA GLN A 121 -28.55 41.47 -16.95
C GLN A 121 -27.60 40.49 -16.24
N PRO A 122 -27.67 39.18 -16.54
CA PRO A 122 -26.80 38.18 -15.91
C PRO A 122 -25.32 38.47 -16.16
N ARG A 123 -24.51 38.38 -15.10
CA ARG A 123 -23.05 38.50 -15.24
C ARG A 123 -22.49 37.29 -15.99
N PRO A 124 -21.51 37.45 -16.90
CA PRO A 124 -20.86 36.30 -17.54
C PRO A 124 -20.18 35.36 -16.53
N PHE A 125 -20.23 34.06 -16.79
CA PHE A 125 -19.57 33.03 -16.00
C PHE A 125 -18.94 31.96 -16.91
N THR A 126 -17.86 31.34 -16.47
CA THR A 126 -17.24 30.17 -17.13
C THR A 126 -17.73 28.86 -16.54
N GLU A 127 -18.04 28.86 -15.23
CA GLU A 127 -18.53 27.70 -14.50
C GLU A 127 -19.63 28.12 -13.50
N MET A 128 -20.68 27.29 -13.40
CA MET A 128 -21.77 27.48 -12.44
C MET A 128 -22.09 26.16 -11.72
N PRO A 129 -21.90 26.08 -10.39
CA PRO A 129 -22.21 24.87 -9.61
C PRO A 129 -23.70 24.51 -9.64
N LEU A 130 -24.02 23.24 -9.86
CA LEU A 130 -25.40 22.75 -9.93
C LEU A 130 -25.92 22.34 -8.55
N VAL A 131 -26.10 23.34 -7.68
CA VAL A 131 -26.42 23.15 -6.26
C VAL A 131 -27.76 23.77 -5.85
N PRO A 132 -28.47 23.24 -4.84
CA PRO A 132 -29.80 23.72 -4.42
C PRO A 132 -29.84 25.21 -4.05
N GLU A 133 -28.75 25.76 -3.51
CA GLU A 133 -28.59 27.16 -3.10
C GLU A 133 -28.74 28.15 -4.26
N ARG A 134 -28.54 27.66 -5.49
CA ARG A 134 -28.62 28.44 -6.73
C ARG A 134 -29.92 28.23 -7.50
N CYS A 135 -30.83 27.41 -6.98
CA CYS A 135 -32.18 27.19 -7.50
C CYS A 135 -33.20 28.08 -6.79
N PHE A 136 -34.41 28.16 -7.34
CA PHE A 136 -35.52 28.85 -6.70
C PHE A 136 -35.82 28.29 -5.29
N GLY A 137 -36.06 29.17 -4.32
CA GLY A 137 -36.31 28.82 -2.93
C GLY A 137 -36.01 29.96 -1.97
N GLY A 138 -35.89 29.65 -0.68
CA GLY A 138 -35.59 30.62 0.37
C GLY A 138 -35.98 30.08 1.74
N PRO A 139 -35.61 30.74 2.85
CA PRO A 139 -35.72 30.19 4.20
C PRO A 139 -37.10 29.64 4.59
N ASN A 140 -38.18 30.26 4.09
CA ASN A 140 -39.56 29.84 4.35
C ASN A 140 -40.15 28.93 3.24
N HIS A 141 -39.38 28.59 2.21
CA HIS A 141 -39.85 27.78 1.09
C HIS A 141 -39.83 26.28 1.45
N PRO A 142 -40.96 25.56 1.36
CA PRO A 142 -41.09 24.20 1.90
C PRO A 142 -40.23 23.15 1.18
N ILE A 143 -39.89 23.37 -0.10
CA ILE A 143 -39.16 22.40 -0.94
C ILE A 143 -37.65 22.71 -1.02
N ASN A 144 -37.26 23.98 -0.86
CA ASN A 144 -35.87 24.38 -1.03
C ASN A 144 -35.52 25.54 -0.09
N PRO A 145 -35.35 25.26 1.21
CA PRO A 145 -35.07 26.28 2.21
C PRO A 145 -33.71 26.98 1.98
N LEU A 146 -32.77 26.30 1.33
CA LEU A 146 -31.43 26.80 1.02
C LEU A 146 -31.39 27.67 -0.25
N GLY A 147 -32.45 27.63 -1.07
CA GLY A 147 -32.53 28.35 -2.34
C GLY A 147 -32.65 29.86 -2.20
N ARG A 148 -32.88 30.53 -3.33
CA ARG A 148 -33.04 32.00 -3.40
C ARG A 148 -34.19 32.43 -4.30
N GLY A 149 -34.61 33.68 -4.17
CA GLY A 149 -35.67 34.26 -5.01
C GLY A 149 -37.10 34.12 -4.48
N ALA A 150 -37.36 33.30 -3.45
CA ALA A 150 -38.64 33.35 -2.75
C ALA A 150 -38.78 34.68 -2.00
N GLU A 151 -40.03 35.18 -1.92
CA GLU A 151 -40.35 36.45 -1.26
C GLU A 151 -39.64 37.68 -1.88
N ALA A 152 -39.19 37.56 -3.14
CA ALA A 152 -38.44 38.61 -3.81
C ALA A 152 -39.26 39.92 -3.94
N ALA A 153 -40.53 39.84 -4.32
CA ALA A 153 -41.37 41.04 -4.49
C ALA A 153 -41.43 41.93 -3.24
N GLY A 154 -41.80 41.36 -2.08
CA GLY A 154 -41.90 42.14 -0.83
C GLY A 154 -40.56 42.71 -0.36
N ARG A 155 -39.45 42.00 -0.62
CA ARG A 155 -38.10 42.45 -0.27
C ARG A 155 -37.59 43.55 -1.21
N VAL A 156 -37.91 43.45 -2.49
CA VAL A 156 -37.61 44.49 -3.49
C VAL A 156 -38.41 45.75 -3.21
N ASP A 157 -39.69 45.63 -2.87
CA ASP A 157 -40.53 46.75 -2.43
C ASP A 157 -39.99 47.43 -1.17
N ALA A 158 -39.36 46.67 -0.27
CA ALA A 158 -38.64 47.19 0.89
C ALA A 158 -37.28 47.86 0.54
N GLY A 159 -36.91 47.91 -0.74
CA GLY A 159 -35.67 48.51 -1.23
C GLY A 159 -34.44 47.61 -1.14
N GLU A 160 -34.60 46.32 -0.84
CA GLU A 160 -33.48 45.37 -0.80
C GLU A 160 -32.99 44.99 -2.20
N ILE A 161 -31.71 44.62 -2.29
CA ILE A 161 -31.15 43.95 -3.46
C ILE A 161 -31.31 42.45 -3.26
N VAL A 162 -32.11 41.80 -4.09
CA VAL A 162 -32.44 40.38 -3.95
C VAL A 162 -31.76 39.57 -5.05
N LEU A 163 -30.95 38.57 -4.67
CA LEU A 163 -30.33 37.64 -5.61
C LEU A 163 -31.38 36.70 -6.22
N LEU A 164 -31.32 36.55 -7.55
CA LEU A 164 -32.15 35.57 -8.26
C LEU A 164 -31.48 34.21 -8.32
N PRO A 165 -32.27 33.14 -8.54
CA PRO A 165 -31.76 31.84 -8.95
C PRO A 165 -30.89 31.94 -10.19
N ASN A 166 -29.84 31.14 -10.21
CA ASN A 166 -29.01 30.91 -11.39
C ASN A 166 -29.58 29.77 -12.24
N ILE A 167 -30.25 28.79 -11.62
CA ILE A 167 -30.70 27.56 -12.27
C ILE A 167 -32.22 27.54 -12.31
N GLU A 168 -32.78 27.55 -13.51
CA GLU A 168 -34.22 27.60 -13.76
C GLU A 168 -34.63 26.53 -14.78
N ARG A 169 -35.92 26.17 -14.79
CA ARG A 169 -36.44 25.33 -15.88
C ARG A 169 -36.53 26.15 -17.15
N ALA A 170 -36.03 25.61 -18.26
CA ALA A 170 -36.02 26.35 -19.53
C ALA A 170 -37.42 26.65 -20.08
N ASP A 171 -38.43 25.88 -19.69
CA ASP A 171 -39.83 26.06 -20.09
C ASP A 171 -40.60 27.04 -19.18
N ARG A 172 -40.06 27.42 -18.02
CA ARG A 172 -40.72 28.29 -17.04
C ARG A 172 -39.73 29.22 -16.34
N LEU A 173 -39.20 30.18 -17.11
CA LEU A 173 -38.28 31.21 -16.63
C LEU A 173 -38.97 32.25 -15.74
N ILE A 174 -38.23 32.77 -14.76
CA ILE A 174 -38.66 33.89 -13.91
C ILE A 174 -38.60 35.18 -14.73
N ARG A 175 -39.74 35.88 -14.82
CA ARG A 175 -39.91 37.16 -15.51
C ARG A 175 -40.26 38.29 -14.56
N ASN A 176 -40.94 37.99 -13.46
CA ASN A 176 -41.37 38.96 -12.46
C ASN A 176 -40.93 38.53 -11.05
N ALA A 177 -40.83 39.48 -10.12
CA ALA A 177 -40.45 39.22 -8.73
C ALA A 177 -41.50 38.39 -7.95
N ASP A 178 -42.74 38.34 -8.45
CA ASP A 178 -43.85 37.54 -7.91
C ASP A 178 -43.90 36.10 -8.47
N ASP A 179 -43.04 35.76 -9.43
CA ASP A 179 -43.07 34.42 -10.02
C ASP A 179 -42.56 33.38 -9.00
N MET A 180 -43.38 32.36 -8.75
CA MET A 180 -43.08 31.26 -7.82
C MET A 180 -42.96 29.92 -8.59
N PRO A 181 -41.89 29.69 -9.39
CA PRO A 181 -41.69 28.42 -10.06
C PRO A 181 -41.33 27.30 -9.05
N GLU A 182 -41.47 26.04 -9.47
CA GLU A 182 -40.98 24.93 -8.66
C GLU A 182 -39.44 24.90 -8.65
N PRO A 183 -38.80 24.66 -7.49
CA PRO A 183 -37.36 24.51 -7.40
C PRO A 183 -36.82 23.41 -8.30
N VAL A 184 -35.81 23.75 -9.12
CA VAL A 184 -35.06 22.76 -9.90
C VAL A 184 -34.15 21.95 -8.99
N ARG A 185 -34.04 20.66 -9.26
CA ARG A 185 -33.06 19.77 -8.62
C ARG A 185 -32.55 18.76 -9.64
N LEU A 186 -31.29 18.37 -9.51
CA LEU A 186 -30.61 17.37 -10.35
C LEU A 186 -29.99 16.24 -9.52
N GLY A 187 -29.39 16.62 -8.39
CA GLY A 187 -28.87 15.70 -7.38
C GLY A 187 -29.93 15.20 -6.39
N PRO A 188 -29.51 14.52 -5.32
CA PRO A 188 -30.41 13.83 -4.40
C PRO A 188 -31.25 14.81 -3.58
N ILE A 189 -32.48 14.38 -3.27
CA ILE A 189 -33.37 15.01 -2.31
C ILE A 189 -32.96 14.54 -0.91
N ASP A 190 -32.75 15.48 0.01
CA ASP A 190 -32.42 15.17 1.41
C ASP A 190 -33.49 14.25 2.05
N PRO A 191 -33.12 13.21 2.81
CA PRO A 191 -34.09 12.33 3.49
C PRO A 191 -35.08 13.07 4.40
N ALA A 192 -34.67 14.19 5.01
CA ALA A 192 -35.52 15.02 5.85
C ALA A 192 -36.49 15.92 5.06
N HIS A 193 -36.36 16.01 3.74
CA HIS A 193 -37.22 16.81 2.88
C HIS A 193 -38.70 16.40 3.03
N PRO A 194 -39.67 17.34 3.08
CA PRO A 194 -41.09 17.02 3.33
C PRO A 194 -41.67 15.94 2.42
N SER A 195 -41.33 15.94 1.12
CA SER A 195 -41.81 14.93 0.17
C SER A 195 -41.30 13.51 0.44
N ARG A 196 -40.13 13.36 1.08
CA ARG A 196 -39.58 12.06 1.49
C ARG A 196 -40.04 11.71 2.90
N ARG A 197 -40.11 12.68 3.81
CA ARG A 197 -40.61 12.47 5.19
C ARG A 197 -42.04 11.93 5.20
N ALA A 198 -42.90 12.38 4.29
CA ALA A 198 -44.25 11.87 4.13
C ALA A 198 -44.33 10.38 3.75
N LEU A 199 -43.23 9.82 3.22
CA LEU A 199 -43.10 8.41 2.83
C LEU A 199 -42.41 7.56 3.91
N ALA A 200 -41.97 8.16 5.01
CA ALA A 200 -41.18 7.48 6.03
C ALA A 200 -41.99 6.44 6.82
N GLY A 201 -43.32 6.55 6.80
CA GLY A 201 -44.25 5.74 7.59
C GLY A 201 -44.50 6.32 8.98
N THR A 202 -45.19 5.54 9.81
CA THR A 202 -45.64 5.93 11.14
C THR A 202 -44.67 5.41 12.21
N TYR A 203 -44.01 6.33 12.92
CA TYR A 203 -43.07 6.04 14.02
C TYR A 203 -43.73 6.41 15.36
N ASP A 204 -44.67 5.58 15.81
CA ASP A 204 -45.40 5.74 17.07
C ASP A 204 -44.89 4.78 18.16
N ASP A 205 -45.54 4.77 19.33
CA ASP A 205 -45.20 3.86 20.43
C ASP A 205 -45.29 2.39 20.01
N HIS A 206 -46.18 2.04 19.06
CA HIS A 206 -46.28 0.69 18.54
C HIS A 206 -45.03 0.32 17.71
N TRP A 207 -44.55 1.22 16.84
CA TRP A 207 -43.26 1.02 16.19
C TRP A 207 -42.10 0.97 17.18
N LEU A 208 -42.08 1.81 18.23
CA LEU A 208 -41.00 1.80 19.21
C LEU A 208 -40.92 0.45 19.95
N LYS A 209 -42.08 -0.15 20.27
CA LYS A 209 -42.18 -1.44 20.96
C LYS A 209 -41.94 -2.65 20.07
N HIS A 210 -42.38 -2.61 18.81
CA HIS A 210 -42.42 -3.80 17.95
C HIS A 210 -41.62 -3.69 16.64
N GLY A 211 -41.23 -2.48 16.24
CA GLY A 211 -40.56 -2.17 14.98
C GLY A 211 -39.12 -1.68 15.11
N PHE A 212 -38.73 -1.04 16.23
CA PHE A 212 -37.36 -0.57 16.46
C PHE A 212 -36.36 -1.74 16.59
N PRO A 213 -35.13 -1.65 16.01
CA PRO A 213 -34.53 -0.55 15.26
C PRO A 213 -34.71 -0.63 13.73
N GLY A 214 -35.86 -1.09 13.23
CA GLY A 214 -36.20 -1.20 11.80
C GLY A 214 -37.01 -0.03 11.24
N LEU A 215 -37.36 -0.12 9.95
CA LEU A 215 -38.26 0.85 9.31
C LEU A 215 -39.70 0.65 9.82
N ALA A 216 -40.49 1.73 9.75
CA ALA A 216 -41.93 1.63 9.96
C ALA A 216 -42.56 0.64 8.96
N HIS A 217 -43.55 -0.12 9.41
CA HIS A 217 -44.18 -1.18 8.62
C HIS A 217 -44.91 -0.65 7.37
N ASP A 218 -45.38 0.59 7.43
CA ASP A 218 -46.05 1.35 6.37
C ASP A 218 -45.09 2.27 5.60
N ALA A 219 -43.77 2.18 5.83
CA ALA A 219 -42.78 2.96 5.11
C ALA A 219 -42.80 2.61 3.61
N ASP A 220 -43.05 3.60 2.77
CA ASP A 220 -43.13 3.42 1.32
C ASP A 220 -41.70 3.29 0.75
N PRO A 221 -41.39 2.24 -0.05
CA PRO A 221 -40.06 2.07 -0.67
C PRO A 221 -39.59 3.29 -1.50
N ARG A 222 -40.52 4.11 -2.03
CA ARG A 222 -40.20 5.38 -2.71
C ARG A 222 -39.49 6.37 -1.81
N LEU A 223 -39.52 6.18 -0.49
CA LEU A 223 -38.68 6.89 0.47
C LEU A 223 -37.22 6.88 0.06
N PHE A 224 -36.72 5.80 -0.56
CA PHE A 224 -35.31 5.66 -0.93
C PHE A 224 -34.96 6.17 -2.33
N CYS A 225 -35.96 6.55 -3.14
CA CYS A 225 -35.71 7.28 -4.38
C CYS A 225 -35.23 8.70 -4.06
N ALA A 226 -33.98 9.00 -4.40
CA ALA A 226 -33.36 10.27 -4.15
C ALA A 226 -33.63 11.30 -5.26
N ALA A 227 -33.94 10.89 -6.48
CA ALA A 227 -34.22 11.83 -7.58
C ALA A 227 -35.64 12.41 -7.49
N THR A 228 -35.88 13.55 -8.14
CA THR A 228 -37.25 14.09 -8.31
C THR A 228 -38.09 13.19 -9.24
N PRO A 229 -39.44 13.19 -9.13
CA PRO A 229 -40.28 12.29 -9.93
C PRO A 229 -40.08 12.36 -11.45
N ASP A 230 -39.73 13.53 -11.98
CA ASP A 230 -39.41 13.76 -13.41
C ASP A 230 -38.07 13.14 -13.86
N GLN A 231 -37.24 12.68 -12.92
CA GLN A 231 -35.97 11.98 -13.15
C GLN A 231 -36.06 10.48 -12.84
N ARG A 232 -37.28 9.95 -12.74
CA ARG A 232 -37.53 8.51 -12.51
C ARG A 232 -38.18 7.90 -13.75
N ILE A 233 -37.94 6.62 -13.98
CA ILE A 233 -38.55 5.85 -15.06
C ILE A 233 -39.59 4.88 -14.50
N GLU A 234 -40.47 4.39 -15.37
CA GLU A 234 -41.29 3.22 -15.06
C GLU A 234 -40.42 1.96 -15.22
N GLY A 235 -40.38 1.10 -14.20
CA GLY A 235 -39.49 -0.06 -14.18
C GLY A 235 -38.03 0.30 -13.89
N TYR A 236 -37.10 -0.47 -14.47
CA TYR A 236 -35.66 -0.37 -14.23
C TYR A 236 -34.91 -0.19 -15.56
N PHE A 237 -33.65 0.25 -15.48
CA PHE A 237 -32.82 0.42 -16.67
C PHE A 237 -32.41 -0.95 -17.23
N SER A 238 -32.34 -1.02 -18.55
CA SER A 238 -31.75 -2.13 -19.30
C SER A 238 -30.23 -2.10 -19.31
N GLY A 239 -29.62 -0.94 -19.05
CA GLY A 239 -28.17 -0.75 -19.05
C GLY A 239 -27.60 -0.37 -20.41
N GLN A 240 -28.44 -0.12 -21.42
CA GLN A 240 -28.06 0.28 -22.78
C GLN A 240 -28.77 1.56 -23.23
N GLU A 241 -29.39 2.28 -22.30
CA GLU A 241 -30.12 3.50 -22.59
C GLU A 241 -29.21 4.55 -23.26
N PRO A 242 -29.67 5.21 -24.34
CA PRO A 242 -28.93 6.31 -24.92
C PRO A 242 -28.94 7.51 -23.96
N PHE A 243 -27.81 8.19 -23.85
CA PHE A 243 -27.70 9.47 -23.15
C PHE A 243 -27.22 10.59 -24.07
N ARG A 244 -27.64 11.80 -23.75
CA ARG A 244 -27.16 13.03 -24.39
C ARG A 244 -27.16 14.17 -23.37
N LEU A 245 -26.01 14.79 -23.17
CA LEU A 245 -25.78 15.82 -22.17
C LEU A 245 -25.12 17.03 -22.84
N THR A 246 -25.73 18.20 -22.72
CA THR A 246 -25.23 19.45 -23.34
C THR A 246 -24.96 20.50 -22.26
N GLY A 247 -23.84 21.22 -22.39
CA GLY A 247 -23.52 22.38 -21.54
C GLY A 247 -22.80 22.08 -20.22
N PHE A 248 -22.20 20.89 -20.09
CA PHE A 248 -21.48 20.47 -18.89
C PHE A 248 -19.94 20.42 -19.04
N SER A 249 -19.44 20.49 -20.26
CA SER A 249 -18.02 20.37 -20.60
C SER A 249 -17.65 21.44 -21.62
N ALA A 250 -16.51 22.10 -21.39
CA ALA A 250 -15.96 23.11 -22.30
C ALA A 250 -15.38 22.45 -23.56
N GLU A 251 -14.68 21.33 -23.39
CA GLU A 251 -13.98 20.59 -24.46
C GLU A 251 -14.93 19.68 -25.26
N HIS A 252 -16.02 19.23 -24.63
CA HIS A 252 -17.01 18.35 -25.23
C HIS A 252 -18.41 18.96 -25.07
N PRO A 253 -18.81 19.90 -25.95
CA PRO A 253 -20.07 20.64 -25.82
C PRO A 253 -21.31 19.74 -25.72
N VAL A 254 -21.25 18.57 -26.36
CA VAL A 254 -22.25 17.50 -26.29
C VAL A 254 -21.54 16.20 -25.94
N LEU A 255 -21.98 15.55 -24.84
CA LEU A 255 -21.61 14.19 -24.49
C LEU A 255 -22.78 13.28 -24.88
N GLU A 256 -22.56 12.39 -25.84
CA GLU A 256 -23.60 11.47 -26.33
C GLU A 256 -23.06 10.04 -26.47
N GLY A 257 -23.90 9.07 -26.17
CA GLY A 257 -23.53 7.66 -26.16
C GLY A 257 -24.66 6.79 -25.64
N ALA A 258 -24.33 5.58 -25.20
CA ALA A 258 -25.23 4.66 -24.51
C ALA A 258 -24.60 4.18 -23.21
N LEU A 259 -25.41 3.76 -22.26
CA LEU A 259 -24.91 3.06 -21.07
C LEU A 259 -24.12 1.80 -21.48
N PRO A 260 -23.14 1.37 -20.66
CA PRO A 260 -22.12 0.39 -21.06
C PRO A 260 -22.58 -1.04 -21.35
N GLY A 261 -23.88 -1.32 -21.25
CA GLY A 261 -24.42 -2.61 -21.60
C GLY A 261 -23.91 -3.73 -20.70
N MET A 262 -23.80 -3.49 -19.39
CA MET A 262 -23.32 -4.48 -18.42
C MET A 262 -24.46 -5.02 -17.56
N ARG A 263 -24.39 -6.32 -17.23
CA ARG A 263 -25.18 -6.94 -16.16
C ARG A 263 -24.28 -7.25 -14.97
N ALA A 264 -24.67 -6.81 -13.78
CA ALA A 264 -24.05 -7.30 -12.55
C ALA A 264 -24.66 -8.66 -12.18
N ARG A 265 -23.82 -9.55 -11.66
CA ARG A 265 -24.21 -10.86 -11.11
C ARG A 265 -23.86 -10.81 -9.63
N ILE A 266 -24.83 -11.03 -8.75
CA ILE A 266 -24.66 -10.91 -7.30
C ILE A 266 -24.89 -12.29 -6.70
N PHE A 267 -23.94 -12.79 -5.92
CA PHE A 267 -24.05 -14.09 -5.26
C PHE A 267 -23.88 -13.95 -3.75
N ILE A 268 -24.61 -14.77 -3.00
CA ILE A 268 -24.50 -14.90 -1.54
C ILE A 268 -24.15 -16.33 -1.18
N ALA A 269 -23.27 -16.51 -0.19
CA ALA A 269 -22.96 -17.84 0.34
C ALA A 269 -23.54 -17.98 1.74
N CYS A 270 -24.43 -18.96 1.91
CA CYS A 270 -24.99 -19.36 3.19
C CYS A 270 -24.56 -20.80 3.53
N ALA A 271 -25.01 -21.35 4.65
CA ALA A 271 -24.71 -22.73 5.05
C ALA A 271 -25.07 -23.76 3.96
N ASP A 272 -26.10 -23.49 3.16
CA ASP A 272 -26.61 -24.39 2.11
C ASP A 272 -25.89 -24.25 0.75
N GLY A 273 -24.92 -23.34 0.63
CA GLY A 273 -24.13 -23.13 -0.58
C GLY A 273 -24.18 -21.70 -1.13
N LEU A 274 -23.75 -21.55 -2.39
CA LEU A 274 -23.71 -20.28 -3.11
C LEU A 274 -24.99 -20.11 -3.96
N PHE A 275 -25.67 -18.97 -3.81
CA PHE A 275 -26.90 -18.65 -4.52
C PHE A 275 -26.78 -17.32 -5.24
N GLU A 276 -27.35 -17.24 -6.45
CA GLU A 276 -27.44 -15.99 -7.20
C GLU A 276 -28.67 -15.19 -6.78
N LEU A 277 -28.48 -13.89 -6.56
CA LEU A 277 -29.55 -12.94 -6.31
C LEU A 277 -29.99 -12.27 -7.62
N PRO A 278 -31.31 -12.23 -7.90
CA PRO A 278 -31.84 -11.37 -8.94
C PRO A 278 -31.45 -9.92 -8.66
N SER A 279 -30.83 -9.26 -9.64
CA SER A 279 -30.42 -7.86 -9.53
C SER A 279 -31.14 -6.98 -10.53
N VAL A 280 -31.46 -5.75 -10.13
CA VAL A 280 -32.03 -4.72 -10.99
C VAL A 280 -31.11 -3.51 -11.07
N LEU A 281 -31.03 -2.85 -12.24
CA LEU A 281 -30.32 -1.59 -12.40
C LEU A 281 -31.30 -0.44 -12.16
N ASP A 282 -31.20 0.18 -11.00
CA ASP A 282 -32.23 1.11 -10.52
C ASP A 282 -31.68 2.52 -10.24
N THR A 283 -30.39 2.78 -10.42
CA THR A 283 -29.82 4.12 -10.26
C THR A 283 -28.69 4.35 -11.24
N ALA A 284 -28.79 5.47 -11.96
CA ALA A 284 -27.74 5.99 -12.83
C ALA A 284 -27.33 7.38 -12.34
N TRP A 285 -26.09 7.50 -11.87
CA TRP A 285 -25.44 8.76 -11.58
C TRP A 285 -24.66 9.24 -12.80
N LEU A 286 -24.81 10.50 -13.16
CA LEU A 286 -24.04 11.16 -14.21
C LEU A 286 -23.22 12.29 -13.59
N PHE A 287 -21.91 12.29 -13.88
CA PHE A 287 -20.94 13.30 -13.49
C PHE A 287 -20.32 13.89 -14.75
N PRO A 288 -21.08 14.72 -15.50
CA PRO A 288 -20.72 15.05 -16.87
C PRO A 288 -19.47 15.94 -16.94
N THR A 289 -19.22 16.75 -15.90
CA THR A 289 -18.02 17.58 -15.78
C THR A 289 -16.74 16.75 -15.58
N ALA A 290 -16.83 15.59 -14.94
CA ALA A 290 -15.74 14.63 -14.81
C ALA A 290 -15.70 13.59 -15.95
N HIS A 291 -16.64 13.67 -16.89
CA HIS A 291 -16.88 12.67 -17.95
C HIS A 291 -17.09 11.25 -17.40
N LYS A 292 -17.71 11.09 -16.23
CA LYS A 292 -17.98 9.79 -15.59
C LYS A 292 -19.45 9.54 -15.36
N GLY A 293 -19.84 8.28 -15.29
CA GLY A 293 -21.13 7.82 -14.79
C GLY A 293 -20.98 6.65 -13.84
N VAL A 294 -21.96 6.44 -12.96
CA VAL A 294 -22.00 5.29 -12.05
C VAL A 294 -23.35 4.59 -12.17
N LEU A 295 -23.32 3.29 -12.39
CA LEU A 295 -24.49 2.41 -12.40
C LEU A 295 -24.57 1.64 -11.08
N ILE A 296 -25.76 1.58 -10.47
CA ILE A 296 -25.98 0.83 -9.23
C ILE A 296 -26.98 -0.29 -9.48
N TYR A 297 -26.50 -1.52 -9.33
CA TYR A 297 -27.29 -2.74 -9.43
C TYR A 297 -27.65 -3.21 -8.02
N ARG A 298 -28.91 -3.49 -7.74
CA ARG A 298 -29.35 -3.94 -6.41
C ARG A 298 -29.95 -5.33 -6.46
N GLY A 299 -29.44 -6.21 -5.60
CA GLY A 299 -30.03 -7.49 -5.25
C GLY A 299 -30.43 -7.49 -3.77
N ALA A 300 -31.47 -8.24 -3.44
CA ALA A 300 -31.95 -8.36 -2.07
C ALA A 300 -32.38 -9.80 -1.77
N CYS A 301 -32.17 -10.22 -0.52
CA CYS A 301 -32.54 -11.56 -0.05
C CYS A 301 -32.97 -11.51 1.42
N PRO A 302 -33.90 -12.39 1.84
CA PRO A 302 -34.25 -12.51 3.24
C PRO A 302 -33.06 -13.10 4.03
N VAL A 303 -32.89 -12.63 5.26
CA VAL A 303 -31.88 -13.12 6.21
C VAL A 303 -32.52 -13.37 7.58
N ALA A 304 -31.89 -14.21 8.39
CA ALA A 304 -32.43 -14.66 9.67
C ALA A 304 -32.60 -13.51 10.68
N ASP A 305 -31.71 -12.53 10.69
CA ASP A 305 -31.72 -11.41 11.62
C ASP A 305 -31.09 -10.13 11.03
N ILE A 306 -30.99 -9.09 11.87
CA ILE A 306 -30.45 -7.77 11.48
C ILE A 306 -28.94 -7.74 11.32
N ASP A 307 -28.24 -8.73 11.88
CA ASP A 307 -26.79 -8.86 11.79
C ASP A 307 -26.40 -9.58 10.48
N GLY A 308 -27.33 -10.38 9.93
CA GLY A 308 -27.15 -11.11 8.68
C GLY A 308 -26.10 -12.20 8.80
N ASP A 309 -25.99 -12.81 9.99
CA ASP A 309 -24.94 -13.77 10.35
C ASP A 309 -25.05 -15.09 9.56
N ASP A 310 -26.21 -15.36 8.96
CA ASP A 310 -26.44 -16.49 8.06
C ASP A 310 -25.74 -16.34 6.70
N VAL A 311 -25.33 -15.13 6.33
CA VAL A 311 -24.57 -14.86 5.09
C VAL A 311 -23.08 -14.80 5.41
N THR A 312 -22.34 -15.80 4.93
CA THR A 312 -20.90 -15.91 5.15
C THR A 312 -20.10 -15.10 4.14
N HIS A 313 -20.54 -15.04 2.89
CA HIS A 313 -19.85 -14.34 1.80
C HIS A 313 -20.83 -13.62 0.87
N VAL A 314 -20.35 -12.52 0.28
CA VAL A 314 -20.97 -11.86 -0.87
C VAL A 314 -19.97 -11.83 -2.01
N MET A 315 -20.35 -12.37 -3.16
CA MET A 315 -19.53 -12.36 -4.37
C MET A 315 -20.19 -11.54 -5.47
N LEU A 316 -19.43 -10.61 -6.08
CA LEU A 316 -19.87 -9.83 -7.22
C LEU A 316 -19.13 -10.27 -8.49
N ALA A 317 -19.84 -10.25 -9.61
CA ALA A 317 -19.28 -10.36 -10.94
C ALA A 317 -20.06 -9.45 -11.90
N TYR A 318 -19.53 -9.23 -13.10
CA TYR A 318 -20.26 -8.55 -14.15
C TYR A 318 -19.89 -9.10 -15.53
N GLU A 319 -20.84 -8.98 -16.46
CA GLU A 319 -20.73 -9.50 -17.82
C GLU A 319 -21.30 -8.47 -18.81
N ARG A 320 -20.82 -8.48 -20.06
CA ARG A 320 -21.45 -7.70 -21.13
C ARG A 320 -22.79 -8.33 -21.48
N LEU A 321 -23.82 -7.51 -21.66
CA LEU A 321 -25.13 -7.93 -22.13
C LEU A 321 -25.09 -8.60 -23.50
N ALA A 322 -24.12 -8.20 -24.34
CA ALA A 322 -23.88 -8.80 -25.65
C ALA A 322 -23.31 -10.23 -25.58
N ASP A 323 -22.67 -10.62 -24.47
CA ASP A 323 -22.11 -11.95 -24.28
C ASP A 323 -23.19 -12.89 -23.72
N GLU A 324 -23.16 -14.18 -24.10
CA GLU A 324 -24.01 -15.19 -23.45
C GLU A 324 -23.72 -15.25 -21.94
N PRO A 325 -24.76 -15.31 -21.07
CA PRO A 325 -24.57 -15.43 -19.63
C PRO A 325 -23.80 -16.68 -19.24
N ARG A 326 -22.74 -16.53 -18.43
CA ARG A 326 -22.04 -17.70 -17.89
C ARG A 326 -22.96 -18.44 -16.91
N SER A 327 -22.79 -19.76 -16.84
CA SER A 327 -23.60 -20.61 -15.97
C SER A 327 -23.30 -20.33 -14.50
N VAL A 328 -24.20 -20.72 -13.60
CA VAL A 328 -23.98 -20.56 -12.15
C VAL A 328 -22.80 -21.43 -11.68
N GLU A 329 -22.60 -22.60 -12.29
CA GLU A 329 -21.51 -23.53 -11.97
C GLU A 329 -20.13 -22.91 -12.20
N HIS A 330 -19.98 -22.07 -13.23
CA HIS A 330 -18.76 -21.29 -13.45
C HIS A 330 -18.44 -20.41 -12.23
N TYR A 331 -19.46 -19.76 -11.67
CA TYR A 331 -19.30 -18.89 -10.50
C TYR A 331 -19.12 -19.68 -9.20
N VAL A 332 -19.71 -20.86 -9.08
CA VAL A 332 -19.46 -21.76 -7.95
C VAL A 332 -17.98 -22.18 -7.93
N GLU A 333 -17.38 -22.52 -9.08
CA GLU A 333 -15.96 -22.84 -9.14
C GLU A 333 -15.09 -21.61 -8.86
N ALA A 334 -15.43 -20.45 -9.43
CA ALA A 334 -14.73 -19.20 -9.16
C ALA A 334 -14.77 -18.82 -7.67
N PHE A 335 -15.89 -19.09 -6.99
CA PHE A 335 -16.07 -18.93 -5.55
C PHE A 335 -15.21 -19.92 -4.76
N ARG A 336 -15.22 -21.20 -5.12
CA ARG A 336 -14.39 -22.24 -4.47
C ARG A 336 -12.92 -21.86 -4.50
N GLN A 337 -12.41 -21.47 -5.67
CA GLN A 337 -11.01 -21.03 -5.87
C GLN A 337 -10.62 -19.80 -5.02
N ARG A 338 -11.58 -18.96 -4.64
CA ARG A 338 -11.35 -17.70 -3.90
C ARG A 338 -11.71 -17.77 -2.42
N SER A 339 -12.42 -18.81 -2.01
CA SER A 339 -12.80 -19.08 -0.62
C SER A 339 -11.89 -20.12 0.05
N ASP A 340 -11.32 -21.05 -0.72
CA ASP A 340 -10.39 -22.07 -0.23
C ASP A 340 -9.06 -21.42 0.21
N PRO A 341 -8.64 -21.55 1.49
CA PRO A 341 -7.40 -20.97 1.99
C PRO A 341 -6.13 -21.35 1.21
N THR A 342 -6.09 -22.52 0.56
CA THR A 342 -4.90 -22.97 -0.19
C THR A 342 -4.84 -22.41 -1.60
N GLU A 343 -6.00 -22.28 -2.26
CA GLU A 343 -6.10 -21.80 -3.64
C GLU A 343 -6.28 -20.28 -3.73
N LYS A 344 -6.88 -19.67 -2.70
CA LYS A 344 -7.18 -18.23 -2.64
C LYS A 344 -5.99 -17.33 -3.01
N PRO A 345 -4.74 -17.56 -2.57
CA PRO A 345 -3.61 -16.72 -2.97
C PRO A 345 -3.37 -16.66 -4.49
N LYS A 346 -3.73 -17.72 -5.24
CA LYS A 346 -3.56 -17.78 -6.69
C LYS A 346 -4.63 -16.97 -7.44
N TYR A 347 -5.86 -16.94 -6.92
CA TYR A 347 -7.02 -16.44 -7.66
C TYR A 347 -7.61 -15.14 -7.10
N VAL A 348 -7.13 -14.64 -5.95
CA VAL A 348 -7.67 -13.44 -5.29
C VAL A 348 -7.55 -12.17 -6.16
N LEU A 349 -6.53 -12.09 -7.02
CA LEU A 349 -6.32 -10.96 -7.95
C LEU A 349 -6.77 -11.28 -9.40
N ALA A 350 -7.28 -12.48 -9.66
CA ALA A 350 -7.68 -12.91 -11.01
C ALA A 350 -9.10 -12.41 -11.34
N ASP A 351 -9.21 -11.21 -11.93
CA ASP A 351 -10.52 -10.61 -12.24
C ASP A 351 -11.29 -11.35 -13.35
N ALA A 352 -10.61 -12.02 -14.29
CA ALA A 352 -11.22 -12.56 -15.53
C ALA A 352 -12.39 -13.53 -15.29
N ALA A 353 -12.37 -14.28 -14.17
CA ALA A 353 -13.46 -15.19 -13.82
C ALA A 353 -14.73 -14.44 -13.38
N LEU A 354 -14.60 -13.19 -12.91
CA LEU A 354 -15.66 -12.34 -12.38
C LEU A 354 -15.94 -11.09 -13.25
N SER A 355 -15.22 -10.93 -14.38
CA SER A 355 -15.36 -9.82 -15.32
C SER A 355 -15.63 -10.34 -16.74
N PRO A 356 -16.08 -9.48 -17.68
CA PRO A 356 -16.31 -9.86 -19.07
C PRO A 356 -15.06 -10.48 -19.70
N LEU A 357 -15.24 -11.42 -20.64
CA LEU A 357 -14.09 -12.05 -21.30
C LEU A 357 -13.27 -10.96 -22.03
N PRO A 358 -11.93 -10.97 -21.94
CA PRO A 358 -11.13 -10.11 -22.78
C PRO A 358 -11.35 -10.46 -24.25
N ASP A 359 -11.29 -9.47 -25.14
CA ASP A 359 -11.31 -9.68 -26.58
C ASP A 359 -10.18 -10.67 -26.99
N PRO A 360 -10.49 -11.81 -27.65
CA PRO A 360 -9.48 -12.76 -28.11
C PRO A 360 -8.36 -12.12 -28.94
N ALA A 361 -8.66 -11.09 -29.74
CA ALA A 361 -7.65 -10.37 -30.51
C ALA A 361 -6.77 -9.47 -29.63
N ALA A 362 -7.29 -8.96 -28.51
CA ALA A 362 -6.50 -8.26 -27.50
C ALA A 362 -5.57 -9.22 -26.73
N LEU A 363 -6.06 -10.41 -26.37
CA LEU A 363 -5.26 -11.46 -25.74
C LEU A 363 -4.10 -11.90 -26.65
N GLU A 364 -4.35 -12.10 -27.94
CA GLU A 364 -3.30 -12.50 -28.89
C GLU A 364 -2.26 -11.40 -29.11
N ARG A 365 -2.68 -10.13 -29.23
CA ARG A 365 -1.75 -8.99 -29.29
C ARG A 365 -0.86 -8.92 -28.04
N ARG A 366 -1.41 -9.15 -26.85
CA ARG A 366 -0.67 -9.18 -25.59
C ARG A 366 0.34 -10.34 -25.56
N ARG A 367 -0.07 -11.53 -25.96
CA ARG A 367 0.81 -12.70 -26.07
C ARG A 367 2.00 -12.42 -27.01
N LEU A 368 1.73 -11.86 -28.19
CA LEU A 368 2.77 -11.51 -29.16
C LEU A 368 3.72 -10.41 -28.61
N ALA A 369 3.19 -9.41 -27.92
CA ALA A 369 3.99 -8.35 -27.29
C ALA A 369 4.91 -8.91 -26.18
N ARG A 370 4.40 -9.82 -25.35
CA ARG A 370 5.17 -10.52 -24.31
C ARG A 370 6.31 -11.33 -24.92
N MET A 371 6.01 -12.11 -25.97
CA MET A 371 7.03 -12.89 -26.70
C MET A 371 8.12 -11.98 -27.29
N ALA A 372 7.74 -10.87 -27.94
CA ALA A 372 8.69 -9.90 -28.48
C ALA A 372 9.50 -9.16 -27.40
N HIS A 373 8.96 -9.01 -26.17
CA HIS A 373 9.72 -8.47 -25.04
C HIS A 373 10.78 -9.46 -24.56
N HIS A 374 10.41 -10.73 -24.38
CA HIS A 374 11.32 -11.78 -23.93
C HIS A 374 12.47 -12.01 -24.91
N GLU A 375 12.16 -11.95 -26.22
CA GLU A 375 13.17 -12.07 -27.27
C GLU A 375 14.19 -10.92 -27.24
N ARG A 376 13.73 -9.68 -27.06
CA ARG A 376 14.63 -8.51 -26.90
C ARG A 376 15.52 -8.60 -25.66
N GLN A 377 15.00 -9.14 -24.54
CA GLN A 377 15.79 -9.34 -23.32
C GLN A 377 16.86 -10.42 -23.50
N ARG A 378 16.51 -11.51 -24.18
CA ARG A 378 17.44 -12.57 -24.54
C ARG A 378 18.60 -12.02 -25.38
N GLU A 379 18.31 -11.30 -26.47
CA GLU A 379 19.34 -10.69 -27.32
C GLU A 379 20.27 -9.73 -26.54
N ARG A 380 19.70 -8.95 -25.63
CA ARG A 380 20.46 -8.02 -24.78
C ARG A 380 21.41 -8.78 -23.84
N THR A 381 20.94 -9.88 -23.26
CA THR A 381 21.72 -10.74 -22.35
C THR A 381 22.86 -11.43 -23.11
N GLU A 382 22.60 -11.98 -24.30
CA GLU A 382 23.64 -12.59 -25.15
C GLU A 382 24.73 -11.58 -25.53
N LYS A 383 24.34 -10.36 -25.90
CA LYS A 383 25.29 -9.27 -26.21
C LYS A 383 26.13 -8.88 -24.98
N ALA A 384 25.51 -8.77 -23.81
CA ALA A 384 26.21 -8.44 -22.57
C ALA A 384 27.20 -9.53 -22.15
N GLN A 385 26.82 -10.81 -22.21
CA GLN A 385 27.71 -11.93 -21.92
C GLN A 385 28.92 -11.97 -22.85
N ARG A 386 28.71 -11.77 -24.16
CA ARG A 386 29.81 -11.68 -25.13
C ARG A 386 30.76 -10.51 -24.83
N LEU A 387 30.23 -9.36 -24.40
CA LEU A 387 31.04 -8.20 -24.06
C LEU A 387 31.92 -8.45 -22.81
N VAL A 388 31.34 -9.05 -21.76
CA VAL A 388 32.06 -9.40 -20.53
C VAL A 388 33.15 -10.43 -20.80
N LEU A 389 32.85 -11.47 -21.60
CA LEU A 389 33.83 -12.48 -21.94
C LEU A 389 34.97 -11.93 -22.80
N ARG A 390 34.65 -10.99 -23.70
CA ARG A 390 35.65 -10.30 -24.52
C ARG A 390 36.60 -9.47 -23.65
N ASP A 391 36.06 -8.69 -22.73
CA ASP A 391 36.85 -7.89 -21.78
C ASP A 391 37.75 -8.80 -20.89
N ALA A 392 37.24 -9.97 -20.48
CA ALA A 392 38.03 -10.95 -19.73
C ALA A 392 39.19 -11.55 -20.54
N LEU A 393 38.98 -11.87 -21.83
CA LEU A 393 40.03 -12.36 -22.72
C LEU A 393 41.10 -11.28 -22.98
N ASP A 394 40.66 -10.04 -23.20
CA ASP A 394 41.54 -8.89 -23.43
C ASP A 394 42.41 -8.61 -22.19
N LYS A 395 41.84 -8.67 -20.98
CA LYS A 395 42.57 -8.55 -19.70
C LYS A 395 43.54 -9.70 -19.44
N ALA A 396 43.23 -10.90 -19.93
CA ALA A 396 44.11 -12.07 -19.85
C ALA A 396 45.19 -12.10 -20.95
N GLY A 397 45.19 -11.15 -21.89
CA GLY A 397 46.14 -11.08 -23.00
C GLY A 397 45.94 -12.17 -24.06
N LEU A 398 44.74 -12.77 -24.12
CA LEU A 398 44.42 -13.87 -25.03
C LEU A 398 43.74 -13.36 -26.32
N PRO A 399 44.10 -13.89 -27.51
CA PRO A 399 43.47 -13.47 -28.77
C PRO A 399 41.97 -13.75 -28.83
N ALA A 400 41.26 -12.90 -29.57
CA ALA A 400 39.84 -13.05 -29.94
C ALA A 400 39.41 -14.44 -30.45
N ALA A 401 40.35 -15.20 -31.01
CA ALA A 401 40.14 -16.57 -31.51
C ALA A 401 39.82 -17.58 -30.40
N PHE A 402 40.12 -17.27 -29.14
CA PHE A 402 39.80 -18.10 -27.97
C PHE A 402 38.39 -17.84 -27.42
N MET A 403 37.55 -17.05 -28.12
CA MET A 403 36.17 -16.84 -27.69
C MET A 403 35.40 -18.17 -27.80
N PRO A 404 34.93 -18.75 -26.69
CA PRO A 404 34.14 -19.97 -26.74
C PRO A 404 32.80 -19.71 -27.42
N ASN A 405 32.28 -20.74 -28.10
CA ASN A 405 30.96 -20.68 -28.69
C ASN A 405 29.93 -20.79 -27.57
N LEU A 406 29.42 -19.64 -27.10
CA LEU A 406 28.42 -19.61 -26.04
C LEU A 406 27.09 -20.20 -26.56
N PRO A 407 26.42 -21.07 -25.79
CA PRO A 407 25.05 -21.44 -26.11
C PRO A 407 24.17 -20.18 -26.14
N PRO A 408 23.13 -20.17 -26.97
CA PRO A 408 22.15 -19.08 -26.95
C PRO A 408 21.60 -18.89 -25.54
N ALA A 409 21.41 -17.64 -25.11
CA ALA A 409 20.80 -17.38 -23.81
C ALA A 409 19.35 -17.88 -23.84
N GLU A 410 18.88 -18.48 -22.77
CA GLU A 410 17.51 -18.95 -22.73
C GLU A 410 16.55 -17.77 -22.57
N PRO A 411 15.44 -17.74 -23.33
CA PRO A 411 14.43 -16.71 -23.15
C PRO A 411 13.78 -16.88 -21.77
N PRO A 412 13.35 -15.77 -21.14
CA PRO A 412 12.58 -15.88 -19.91
C PRO A 412 11.33 -16.75 -20.10
N PRO A 413 10.92 -17.53 -19.06
CA PRO A 413 9.79 -18.43 -19.17
C PRO A 413 8.50 -17.72 -19.61
N ALA A 414 7.66 -18.39 -20.41
CA ALA A 414 6.46 -17.79 -21.00
C ALA A 414 5.40 -17.33 -19.97
N TRP A 415 5.45 -17.89 -18.76
CA TRP A 415 4.60 -17.52 -17.62
C TRP A 415 5.09 -16.26 -16.89
N MET A 416 6.30 -15.77 -17.17
CA MET A 416 6.81 -14.55 -16.56
C MET A 416 6.15 -13.32 -17.19
N PRO A 417 5.57 -12.40 -16.39
CA PRO A 417 4.87 -11.23 -16.92
C PRO A 417 5.86 -10.18 -17.44
N SER A 418 5.46 -9.49 -18.51
CA SER A 418 6.20 -8.33 -19.01
C SER A 418 6.03 -7.11 -18.09
N PRO A 419 6.95 -6.12 -18.14
CA PRO A 419 6.80 -4.87 -17.36
C PRO A 419 5.48 -4.13 -17.63
N GLU A 420 4.94 -4.22 -18.85
CA GLU A 420 3.66 -3.63 -19.23
C GLU A 420 2.47 -4.35 -18.53
N GLU A 421 2.54 -5.67 -18.37
CA GLU A 421 1.52 -6.47 -17.66
C GLU A 421 1.59 -6.27 -16.15
N ILE A 422 2.79 -6.06 -15.61
CA ILE A 422 2.97 -5.67 -14.20
C ILE A 422 2.37 -4.27 -13.98
N ALA A 423 2.62 -3.33 -14.89
CA ALA A 423 2.10 -1.97 -14.81
C ALA A 423 0.58 -1.89 -14.99
N SER A 424 -0.01 -2.74 -15.85
CA SER A 424 -1.47 -2.85 -16.01
C SER A 424 -2.14 -3.61 -14.87
N GLY A 425 -1.37 -4.34 -14.06
CA GLY A 425 -1.87 -5.15 -12.95
C GLY A 425 -2.70 -6.35 -13.40
N GLU A 426 -2.51 -6.81 -14.64
CA GLU A 426 -3.18 -7.98 -15.23
C GLU A 426 -2.23 -9.20 -15.20
N ILE A 427 -1.77 -9.55 -14.00
CA ILE A 427 -0.84 -10.66 -13.80
C ILE A 427 -1.64 -11.94 -13.57
N ASP A 428 -1.32 -12.99 -14.33
CA ASP A 428 -1.80 -14.34 -14.07
C ASP A 428 -0.96 -14.97 -12.95
N PHE A 429 -1.37 -14.70 -11.72
CA PHE A 429 -0.68 -15.21 -10.54
C PHE A 429 -0.70 -16.73 -10.46
N ALA A 430 -1.72 -17.41 -10.98
CA ALA A 430 -1.76 -18.87 -10.99
C ALA A 430 -0.63 -19.43 -11.87
N ALA A 431 -0.50 -18.93 -13.10
CA ALA A 431 0.59 -19.32 -14.01
C ALA A 431 1.98 -18.98 -13.43
N LEU A 432 2.11 -17.84 -12.73
CA LEU A 432 3.36 -17.44 -12.09
C LEU A 432 3.72 -18.34 -10.89
N PHE A 433 2.76 -18.68 -10.03
CA PHE A 433 2.97 -19.58 -8.89
C PHE A 433 3.32 -21.00 -9.36
N GLU A 434 2.63 -21.52 -10.38
CA GLU A 434 2.93 -22.84 -10.94
C GLU A 434 4.30 -22.86 -11.61
N GLY A 435 4.62 -21.84 -12.40
CA GLY A 435 5.91 -21.74 -13.10
C GLY A 435 7.10 -21.60 -12.14
N THR A 436 6.94 -20.85 -11.05
CA THR A 436 7.98 -20.71 -10.02
C THR A 436 8.21 -22.00 -9.23
N GLN A 437 7.15 -22.77 -8.91
CA GLN A 437 7.29 -24.08 -8.27
C GLN A 437 7.99 -25.10 -9.18
N GLN A 438 7.68 -25.11 -10.47
CA GLN A 438 8.34 -25.98 -11.45
C GLN A 438 9.84 -25.66 -11.57
N LEU A 439 10.18 -24.36 -11.66
CA LEU A 439 11.56 -23.90 -11.71
C LEU A 439 12.34 -24.31 -10.45
N GLN A 440 11.72 -24.17 -9.27
CA GLN A 440 12.31 -24.61 -8.01
C GLN A 440 12.60 -26.12 -8.01
N ALA A 441 11.63 -26.95 -8.43
CA ALA A 441 11.80 -28.40 -8.48
C ALA A 441 12.94 -28.85 -9.41
N GLN A 442 13.12 -28.16 -10.54
CA GLN A 442 14.23 -28.40 -11.48
C GLN A 442 15.59 -27.98 -10.91
N MET A 443 15.65 -26.84 -10.22
CA MET A 443 16.87 -26.40 -9.54
C MET A 443 17.29 -27.38 -8.45
N ASP A 444 16.33 -27.94 -7.70
CA ASP A 444 16.59 -28.94 -6.65
C ASP A 444 17.04 -30.29 -7.24
N GLU A 445 16.57 -30.68 -8.42
CA GLU A 445 17.06 -31.86 -9.14
C GLU A 445 18.48 -31.65 -9.68
N HIS A 446 18.75 -30.51 -10.31
CA HIS A 446 20.08 -30.17 -10.83
C HIS A 446 21.12 -30.03 -9.69
N GLY A 447 20.72 -29.45 -8.56
CA GLY A 447 21.57 -29.37 -7.35
C GLY A 447 21.97 -30.76 -6.84
N ARG A 448 21.02 -31.71 -6.79
CA ARG A 448 21.30 -33.11 -6.39
C ARG A 448 22.26 -33.82 -7.34
N GLU A 449 22.15 -33.57 -8.65
CA GLU A 449 23.10 -34.12 -9.64
C GLU A 449 24.52 -33.57 -9.46
N LEU A 450 24.65 -32.26 -9.23
CA LEU A 450 25.95 -31.61 -8.99
C LEU A 450 26.59 -32.09 -7.70
N GLU A 451 25.83 -32.25 -6.62
CA GLU A 451 26.31 -32.82 -5.37
C GLU A 451 26.80 -34.26 -5.54
N ALA A 452 26.05 -35.11 -6.26
CA ALA A 452 26.45 -36.48 -6.54
C ALA A 452 27.78 -36.55 -7.32
N LYS A 453 27.97 -35.66 -8.30
CA LYS A 453 29.22 -35.54 -9.08
C LYS A 453 30.38 -35.03 -8.22
N ALA A 454 30.18 -33.99 -7.41
CA ALA A 454 31.19 -33.47 -6.49
C ALA A 454 31.64 -34.53 -5.47
N HIS A 455 30.70 -35.35 -4.98
CA HIS A 455 31.01 -36.47 -4.09
C HIS A 455 31.81 -37.58 -4.80
N ALA A 456 31.48 -37.89 -6.06
CA ALA A 456 32.23 -38.84 -6.87
C ALA A 456 33.68 -38.36 -7.11
N MET A 457 33.86 -37.09 -7.45
CA MET A 457 35.18 -36.46 -7.64
C MET A 457 36.01 -36.46 -6.36
N ALA A 458 35.41 -36.10 -5.22
CA ALA A 458 36.11 -36.10 -3.92
C ALA A 458 36.61 -37.51 -3.56
N ASN A 459 35.77 -38.53 -3.76
CA ASN A 459 36.12 -39.92 -3.51
C ASN A 459 37.25 -40.42 -4.42
N ARG A 460 37.28 -40.01 -5.70
CA ARG A 460 38.39 -40.34 -6.63
C ARG A 460 39.68 -39.61 -6.27
N GLY A 461 39.60 -38.32 -5.94
CA GLY A 461 40.77 -37.54 -5.50
C GLY A 461 41.41 -38.10 -4.22
N GLU A 462 40.60 -38.69 -3.33
CA GLU A 462 41.09 -39.39 -2.13
C GLU A 462 41.77 -40.72 -2.49
N ARG A 463 41.23 -41.49 -3.43
CA ARG A 463 41.88 -42.72 -3.94
C ARG A 463 43.19 -42.42 -4.61
N PHE A 464 43.28 -41.40 -5.47
CA PHE A 464 44.53 -40.96 -6.07
C PHE A 464 45.58 -40.58 -5.02
N ARG A 465 45.18 -39.88 -3.95
CA ARG A 465 46.06 -39.58 -2.80
C ARG A 465 46.62 -40.83 -2.12
N GLN A 466 45.88 -41.93 -2.12
CA GLN A 466 46.26 -43.18 -1.47
C GLN A 466 47.06 -44.12 -2.38
N THR A 467 46.77 -44.14 -3.69
CA THR A 467 47.34 -45.11 -4.64
C THR A 467 48.45 -44.53 -5.52
N GLY A 468 48.43 -43.22 -5.79
CA GLY A 468 49.38 -42.55 -6.69
C GLY A 468 49.27 -42.98 -8.16
N GLU A 469 48.21 -43.70 -8.54
CA GLU A 469 48.03 -44.22 -9.89
C GLU A 469 47.57 -43.12 -10.86
N LEU A 470 48.36 -42.89 -11.93
CA LEU A 470 48.07 -41.90 -12.97
C LEU A 470 46.72 -42.12 -13.68
N GLY A 471 46.18 -43.34 -13.68
CA GLY A 471 44.86 -43.64 -14.26
C GLY A 471 43.67 -43.03 -13.50
N GLU A 472 43.78 -42.82 -12.19
CA GLU A 472 42.76 -42.11 -11.40
C GLU A 472 42.85 -40.58 -11.61
N LEU A 473 44.03 -40.06 -11.97
CA LEU A 473 44.24 -38.65 -12.31
C LEU A 473 43.65 -38.33 -13.70
N ASP A 474 43.87 -39.18 -14.70
CA ASP A 474 43.29 -39.01 -16.04
C ASP A 474 41.75 -39.10 -16.02
N ALA A 475 41.18 -39.98 -15.19
CA ALA A 475 39.74 -40.08 -15.00
C ALA A 475 39.14 -38.86 -14.27
N LEU A 476 39.86 -38.30 -13.29
CA LEU A 476 39.47 -37.07 -12.58
C LEU A 476 39.48 -35.85 -13.52
N LEU A 477 40.45 -35.80 -14.44
CA LEU A 477 40.56 -34.77 -15.47
C LEU A 477 39.46 -34.90 -16.53
N ALA A 478 38.99 -36.11 -16.84
CA ALA A 478 37.87 -36.34 -17.75
C ALA A 478 36.50 -35.97 -17.14
N GLU A 479 36.31 -36.12 -15.82
CA GLU A 479 35.09 -35.69 -15.12
C GLU A 479 35.02 -34.15 -14.93
N LEU A 480 36.16 -33.43 -15.10
CA LEU A 480 36.28 -31.96 -15.04
C LEU A 480 35.79 -31.24 -16.31
N ASP A 481 35.51 -31.95 -17.40
CA ASP A 481 34.81 -31.37 -18.56
C ASP A 481 33.35 -31.06 -18.18
N LEU A 482 33.04 -29.76 -18.07
CA LEU A 482 31.75 -29.23 -17.65
C LEU A 482 30.58 -29.80 -18.49
N PRO A 483 29.49 -30.32 -17.90
CA PRO A 483 28.30 -30.66 -18.64
C PRO A 483 27.59 -29.40 -19.15
N GLU A 484 26.95 -29.53 -20.33
CA GLU A 484 25.97 -28.56 -20.85
C GLU A 484 24.89 -28.26 -19.79
N GLN A 485 24.45 -26.99 -19.77
CA GLN A 485 23.36 -26.51 -18.91
C GLN A 485 22.10 -27.38 -19.05
N PRO A 486 21.27 -27.46 -17.99
CA PRO A 486 20.00 -28.17 -18.07
C PRO A 486 19.18 -27.61 -19.24
N ASN A 487 18.81 -28.47 -20.18
CA ASN A 487 17.97 -28.10 -21.31
C ASN A 487 16.54 -27.88 -20.80
N LEU A 488 16.21 -26.63 -20.47
CA LEU A 488 14.90 -26.19 -19.98
C LEU A 488 13.79 -26.25 -21.04
N ALA A 489 14.08 -26.72 -22.25
CA ALA A 489 13.12 -26.81 -23.35
C ALA A 489 12.39 -28.16 -23.46
N ALA A 490 12.71 -29.17 -22.64
CA ALA A 490 12.14 -30.50 -22.79
C ALA A 490 11.13 -30.88 -21.68
N THR A 491 9.87 -30.94 -22.11
CA THR A 491 8.82 -31.92 -21.74
C THR A 491 7.71 -31.55 -20.76
N ALA A 492 6.49 -31.68 -21.33
CA ALA A 492 5.19 -31.80 -20.70
C ALA A 492 5.14 -32.95 -19.66
N LEU A 493 4.29 -32.77 -18.63
CA LEU A 493 3.99 -33.77 -17.62
C LEU A 493 3.23 -34.99 -18.18
N PRO A 494 3.50 -36.23 -17.72
CA PRO A 494 2.68 -37.40 -17.99
C PRO A 494 1.36 -37.41 -17.18
N PRO A 495 0.29 -38.08 -17.65
CA PRO A 495 -1.08 -37.82 -17.18
C PRO A 495 -1.49 -38.41 -15.82
N ASP A 496 -0.71 -39.28 -15.17
CA ASP A 496 -1.26 -40.14 -14.11
C ASP A 496 -0.36 -40.34 -12.88
N PHE A 497 0.25 -39.27 -12.34
CA PHE A 497 1.05 -39.39 -11.12
C PHE A 497 0.30 -38.92 -9.87
N LYS A 498 0.03 -39.86 -8.94
CA LYS A 498 -0.63 -39.60 -7.65
C LYS A 498 0.37 -39.59 -6.48
N LEU A 499 0.23 -38.58 -5.62
CA LEU A 499 0.98 -38.42 -4.35
C LEU A 499 0.49 -39.38 -3.25
N PRO A 500 1.41 -39.86 -2.39
CA PRO A 500 1.06 -40.16 -1.01
C PRO A 500 1.87 -39.35 0.01
N ALA A 501 1.22 -39.13 1.15
CA ALA A 501 1.48 -38.14 2.19
C ALA A 501 2.75 -38.33 3.03
N GLY A 502 3.31 -37.18 3.46
CA GLY A 502 4.08 -37.03 4.68
C GLY A 502 5.59 -36.89 4.51
N THR A 503 6.08 -35.69 4.16
CA THR A 503 7.49 -35.31 4.32
C THR A 503 7.62 -33.79 4.41
N VAL A 504 8.09 -33.29 5.57
CA VAL A 504 9.41 -32.66 5.81
C VAL A 504 9.52 -31.25 5.25
N ASP A 505 9.79 -30.31 6.15
CA ASP A 505 10.02 -28.88 5.96
C ASP A 505 11.16 -28.63 4.92
N PRO A 506 10.82 -28.18 3.70
CA PRO A 506 11.78 -27.92 2.62
C PRO A 506 12.76 -26.78 2.95
N GLU A 507 12.39 -25.87 3.85
CA GLU A 507 13.22 -24.72 4.20
C GLU A 507 14.38 -25.13 5.12
N ALA A 508 14.15 -26.12 5.99
CA ALA A 508 15.20 -26.73 6.82
C ALA A 508 16.19 -27.55 5.96
N ALA A 509 15.69 -28.32 4.99
CA ALA A 509 16.53 -29.10 4.09
C ALA A 509 17.37 -28.21 3.14
N LEU A 510 16.79 -27.10 2.66
CA LEU A 510 17.48 -26.10 1.84
C LEU A 510 18.55 -25.33 2.65
N ARG A 511 18.27 -24.99 3.92
CA ARG A 511 19.28 -24.39 4.81
C ARG A 511 20.44 -25.34 5.12
N GLU A 512 20.16 -26.62 5.31
CA GLU A 512 21.19 -27.62 5.60
C GLU A 512 22.04 -27.96 4.35
N ALA A 513 21.43 -28.00 3.15
CA ALA A 513 22.14 -28.18 1.88
C ALA A 513 22.99 -26.95 1.51
N LEU A 514 22.45 -25.73 1.66
CA LEU A 514 23.18 -24.49 1.40
C LEU A 514 24.31 -24.24 2.40
N GLN A 515 24.15 -24.64 3.67
CA GLN A 515 25.23 -24.61 4.67
C GLN A 515 26.35 -25.62 4.37
N ARG A 516 26.04 -26.77 3.75
CA ARG A 516 27.06 -27.72 3.27
C ARG A 516 27.78 -27.25 2.01
N PHE A 517 27.10 -26.49 1.15
CA PHE A 517 27.66 -25.98 -0.11
C PHE A 517 28.60 -24.78 0.07
N HIS A 518 28.37 -23.92 1.07
CA HIS A 518 29.17 -22.70 1.27
C HIS A 518 30.38 -22.85 2.21
N SER A 519 30.60 -24.03 2.81
CA SER A 519 31.74 -24.26 3.73
C SER A 519 32.93 -25.01 3.12
N GLY A 520 33.04 -25.16 1.80
CA GLY A 520 34.26 -25.76 1.25
C GLY A 520 34.30 -25.80 -0.28
N LEU A 521 35.50 -25.54 -0.81
CA LEU A 521 35.94 -25.80 -2.19
C LEU A 521 35.63 -24.71 -3.23
N GLY A 522 36.39 -23.62 -3.16
CA GLY A 522 36.62 -22.73 -4.31
C GLY A 522 38.01 -22.08 -4.31
N THR A 523 38.60 -21.88 -3.13
CA THR A 523 39.88 -21.18 -2.97
C THR A 523 41.05 -22.06 -2.52
N ALA A 524 40.80 -23.33 -2.14
CA ALA A 524 41.86 -24.25 -1.68
C ALA A 524 42.52 -25.10 -2.79
N LEU A 525 41.94 -25.15 -3.99
CA LEU A 525 42.36 -26.06 -5.06
C LEU A 525 43.45 -25.51 -6.00
N LEU A 526 43.83 -24.23 -5.88
CA LEU A 526 44.81 -23.60 -6.79
C LEU A 526 46.08 -23.06 -6.10
N ALA A 527 46.18 -23.15 -4.77
CA ALA A 527 47.40 -22.76 -4.05
C ALA A 527 48.64 -23.63 -4.40
N PRO A 528 48.54 -24.97 -4.57
CA PRO A 528 49.73 -25.81 -4.84
C PRO A 528 50.34 -25.59 -6.23
N ALA A 529 49.53 -25.21 -7.23
CA ALA A 529 49.99 -24.94 -8.60
C ALA A 529 50.76 -23.61 -8.70
N ARG A 530 50.44 -22.65 -7.83
CA ARG A 530 51.08 -21.33 -7.78
C ARG A 530 52.45 -21.39 -7.10
N ASP A 531 52.57 -22.20 -6.04
CA ASP A 531 53.84 -22.41 -5.33
C ASP A 531 54.82 -23.32 -6.11
N GLY A 532 54.29 -24.29 -6.88
CA GLY A 532 55.10 -25.13 -7.76
C GLY A 532 55.75 -24.39 -8.95
N LEU A 533 55.08 -23.37 -9.50
CA LEU A 533 55.62 -22.58 -10.62
C LEU A 533 56.75 -21.64 -10.19
N ALA A 534 56.69 -21.11 -8.96
CA ALA A 534 57.74 -20.26 -8.39
C ALA A 534 59.00 -21.06 -8.03
N GLY A 535 58.86 -22.33 -7.61
CA GLY A 535 59.98 -23.25 -7.35
C GLY A 535 60.70 -23.72 -8.62
N ALA A 536 59.96 -23.92 -9.72
CA ALA A 536 60.54 -24.36 -11.00
C ALA A 536 61.40 -23.29 -11.69
N GLN A 537 61.11 -22.01 -11.48
CA GLN A 537 61.91 -20.89 -12.02
C GLN A 537 63.24 -20.66 -11.27
N ALA A 538 63.38 -21.19 -10.04
CA ALA A 538 64.61 -21.08 -9.26
C ALA A 538 65.63 -22.22 -9.55
N ALA A 539 65.21 -23.32 -10.17
CA ALA A 539 66.04 -24.50 -10.43
C ALA A 539 66.75 -24.49 -11.80
N GLN A 540 66.54 -23.47 -12.63
CA GLN A 540 67.04 -23.42 -14.02
C GLN A 540 68.29 -22.55 -14.22
N ARG A 541 69.12 -22.39 -13.17
CA ARG A 541 70.24 -21.43 -13.18
C ARG A 541 71.66 -22.02 -13.24
N ASP A 542 71.85 -23.33 -13.42
CA ASP A 542 73.22 -23.91 -13.52
C ASP A 542 73.42 -24.85 -14.75
N ALA A 543 74.01 -24.24 -15.81
CA ALA A 543 74.98 -24.75 -16.82
C ALA A 543 74.65 -25.93 -17.79
N PRO A 544 75.38 -26.13 -18.93
CA PRO A 544 75.91 -25.20 -19.95
C PRO A 544 75.51 -25.57 -21.41
N LEU A 545 75.80 -24.67 -22.36
CA LEU A 545 75.67 -24.74 -23.84
C LEU A 545 76.40 -25.93 -24.53
N PRO A 546 76.00 -26.37 -25.75
CA PRO A 546 76.68 -25.90 -26.97
C PRO A 546 75.83 -25.77 -28.28
N GLU A 547 76.15 -24.70 -29.04
CA GLU A 547 76.52 -24.60 -30.49
C GLU A 547 75.69 -25.36 -31.57
N LEU A 548 75.41 -24.89 -32.80
CA LEU A 548 75.53 -23.64 -33.58
C LEU A 548 75.06 -23.96 -35.02
N ALA A 549 74.77 -22.92 -35.82
CA ALA A 549 74.73 -22.84 -37.30
C ALA A 549 73.39 -23.14 -38.00
N ALA A 550 72.66 -22.16 -38.57
CA ALA A 550 72.92 -21.22 -39.70
C ALA A 550 72.04 -21.65 -40.93
N ALA A 551 71.40 -20.82 -41.76
CA ALA A 551 71.33 -19.37 -41.95
C ALA A 551 70.16 -18.95 -42.88
N GLY A 552 69.75 -17.67 -42.77
CA GLY A 552 69.24 -16.79 -43.86
C GLY A 552 67.77 -16.33 -43.74
N SER A 553 67.35 -15.05 -43.81
CA SER A 553 68.03 -13.73 -43.91
C SER A 553 67.04 -12.56 -43.83
N ARG A 554 67.52 -11.38 -43.35
CA ARG A 554 67.20 -9.94 -43.64
C ARG A 554 66.72 -8.98 -42.51
N GLN A 555 67.72 -8.25 -41.95
CA GLN A 555 67.95 -6.78 -41.79
C GLN A 555 66.87 -5.84 -41.17
N ALA A 556 67.17 -4.75 -40.43
CA ALA A 556 68.38 -4.22 -39.75
C ALA A 556 68.07 -2.91 -38.96
N ILE A 557 68.60 -2.79 -37.73
CA ILE A 557 69.26 -1.64 -37.02
C ILE A 557 68.44 -0.34 -36.75
N GLN A 558 68.02 0.08 -35.53
CA GLN A 558 68.62 0.52 -34.23
C GLN A 558 68.93 2.04 -34.08
N LEU A 559 68.51 2.66 -32.96
CA LEU A 559 69.23 3.71 -32.18
C LEU A 559 68.58 3.94 -30.78
N PRO A 560 69.33 4.30 -29.70
CA PRO A 560 68.87 4.38 -28.30
C PRO A 560 68.96 5.77 -27.59
N ALA A 561 68.36 5.82 -26.38
CA ALA A 561 68.56 6.61 -25.14
C ALA A 561 68.97 8.11 -25.14
N GLU A 562 68.18 8.92 -24.41
CA GLU A 562 68.49 10.17 -23.68
C GLU A 562 69.13 11.36 -24.45
N ALA A 563 68.29 12.32 -24.86
CA ALA A 563 68.71 13.66 -25.32
C ALA A 563 67.64 14.75 -25.01
N ASP A 564 67.45 14.99 -23.71
CA ASP A 564 66.50 15.87 -23.01
C ASP A 564 66.63 17.41 -23.23
N ALA A 565 67.51 17.95 -24.05
CA ALA A 565 67.98 19.34 -23.79
C ALA A 565 67.36 20.50 -24.63
N ALA A 566 66.38 20.27 -25.51
CA ALA A 566 65.99 21.27 -26.52
C ALA A 566 64.61 21.96 -26.39
N GLY A 567 63.65 21.49 -25.57
CA GLY A 567 62.27 21.98 -25.61
C GLY A 567 61.77 22.82 -24.42
N GLU A 568 62.38 22.68 -23.23
CA GLU A 568 61.99 23.43 -22.01
C GLU A 568 62.23 24.95 -22.11
N LYS A 569 63.02 25.43 -23.09
CA LYS A 569 63.29 26.87 -23.28
C LYS A 569 62.24 27.60 -24.11
N LEU A 570 61.38 26.89 -24.84
CA LEU A 570 60.38 27.50 -25.71
C LEU A 570 59.06 27.66 -24.97
N THR A 571 58.80 28.88 -24.53
CA THR A 571 57.41 29.35 -24.43
C THR A 571 56.70 28.99 -23.13
N ARG A 572 57.50 28.98 -22.07
CA ARG A 572 57.25 29.71 -20.82
C ARG A 572 57.18 31.25 -21.01
N ALA A 573 57.14 31.75 -22.26
CA ALA A 573 57.50 33.12 -22.64
C ALA A 573 56.40 33.93 -23.36
N PHE A 574 55.36 33.31 -23.96
CA PHE A 574 54.35 34.06 -24.74
C PHE A 574 52.92 33.54 -24.53
N PRO A 575 52.16 34.17 -23.60
CA PRO A 575 50.73 33.98 -23.36
C PRO A 575 49.91 34.94 -24.25
N ASP A 576 48.76 34.52 -24.77
CA ASP A 576 47.83 35.28 -25.63
C ASP A 576 48.40 35.93 -26.92
N LEU A 577 48.22 35.22 -28.04
CA LEU A 577 48.23 35.77 -29.41
C LEU A 577 46.96 35.33 -30.15
N ALA A 578 45.81 35.73 -29.60
CA ALA A 578 44.60 36.06 -30.36
C ALA A 578 44.90 37.33 -31.23
N PRO A 579 44.03 37.91 -32.12
CA PRO A 579 42.58 38.04 -31.91
C PRO A 579 41.76 38.29 -33.24
N PRO A 580 40.74 39.18 -33.33
CA PRO A 580 39.49 38.94 -34.06
C PRO A 580 39.48 39.62 -35.44
N GLY A 581 38.61 39.17 -36.36
CA GLY A 581 38.35 39.90 -37.62
C GLY A 581 38.42 39.12 -38.94
N GLN A 582 38.29 37.78 -38.92
CA GLN A 582 37.92 37.02 -40.12
C GLN A 582 36.46 36.55 -39.99
N SER A 583 35.74 36.66 -41.12
CA SER A 583 34.29 36.84 -41.11
C SER A 583 33.51 35.52 -41.10
N LEU A 584 32.32 35.60 -40.49
CA LEU A 584 31.34 34.53 -40.41
C LEU A 584 30.78 34.13 -41.80
N ASP A 585 30.92 34.98 -42.82
CA ASP A 585 30.42 34.73 -44.19
C ASP A 585 31.29 33.73 -44.99
N ASP A 586 32.59 33.60 -44.66
CA ASP A 586 33.50 32.68 -45.35
C ASP A 586 33.30 31.21 -44.95
N LEU A 587 32.76 30.95 -43.75
CA LEU A 587 32.39 29.60 -43.31
C LEU A 587 30.94 29.24 -43.65
N LEU A 588 30.09 30.24 -43.96
CA LEU A 588 28.72 30.02 -44.40
C LEU A 588 28.60 29.67 -45.90
N GLY A 589 29.62 29.93 -46.72
CA GLY A 589 29.59 29.67 -48.17
C GLY A 589 29.52 28.19 -48.58
N THR A 590 29.86 27.25 -47.69
CA THR A 590 29.87 25.81 -48.01
C THR A 590 28.60 25.07 -47.55
N LEU A 591 27.68 25.79 -46.90
CA LEU A 591 26.37 25.29 -46.44
C LEU A 591 25.28 25.31 -47.53
N LEU A 592 25.53 25.79 -48.76
CA LEU A 592 24.45 26.11 -49.71
C LEU A 592 24.64 25.60 -51.16
N ALA A 593 24.97 24.32 -51.34
CA ALA A 593 24.74 23.67 -52.64
C ALA A 593 24.16 22.26 -52.43
N GLY A 594 22.84 22.20 -52.21
CA GLY A 594 22.08 20.96 -52.08
C GLY A 594 21.70 20.35 -53.44
N ASP A 595 21.89 19.05 -53.60
CA ASP A 595 20.83 18.03 -53.50
C ASP A 595 21.36 16.66 -53.93
N ILE A 596 20.65 15.63 -53.48
CA ILE A 596 20.79 14.18 -53.75
C ILE A 596 21.80 13.47 -52.84
N LEU A 597 21.24 12.77 -51.84
CA LEU A 597 21.94 11.74 -51.06
C LEU A 597 22.27 10.54 -51.95
N PRO A 598 23.53 10.08 -51.93
CA PRO A 598 23.77 8.66 -51.79
C PRO A 598 24.76 8.35 -50.65
N VAL A 599 24.53 7.18 -50.08
CA VAL A 599 25.45 6.43 -49.21
C VAL A 599 26.90 6.58 -49.69
N SER A 600 27.80 7.06 -48.82
CA SER A 600 29.14 6.46 -48.70
C SER A 600 29.97 7.05 -47.54
N LYS A 601 30.65 6.11 -46.86
CA LYS A 601 31.97 6.22 -46.20
C LYS A 601 32.07 6.99 -44.87
N GLU A 602 32.46 6.24 -43.84
CA GLU A 602 33.04 6.72 -42.58
C GLU A 602 34.19 7.73 -42.79
N PRO A 603 34.60 8.42 -41.71
CA PRO A 603 35.96 8.18 -41.25
C PRO A 603 36.02 7.57 -39.84
N THR A 604 36.69 6.43 -39.83
CA THR A 604 37.39 5.76 -38.74
C THR A 604 38.36 6.70 -38.01
N ASP A 605 37.98 7.17 -36.82
CA ASP A 605 38.97 7.54 -35.79
C ASP A 605 38.60 6.88 -34.44
N PRO A 606 39.26 5.76 -34.09
CA PRO A 606 39.07 5.07 -32.82
C PRO A 606 39.35 5.95 -31.60
N LYS A 607 40.22 6.97 -31.71
CA LYS A 607 40.49 7.89 -30.59
C LYS A 607 39.32 8.84 -30.33
N ALA A 608 38.65 9.32 -31.37
CA ALA A 608 37.47 10.16 -31.22
C ALA A 608 36.28 9.37 -30.66
N GLN A 609 36.13 8.09 -31.03
CA GLN A 609 35.11 7.21 -30.46
C GLN A 609 35.41 6.83 -29.00
N LEU A 610 36.67 6.54 -28.65
CA LEU A 610 37.07 6.25 -27.27
C LEU A 610 36.97 7.50 -26.37
N ALA A 611 37.32 8.68 -26.88
CA ALA A 611 37.14 9.94 -26.16
C ALA A 611 35.66 10.28 -25.96
N ARG A 612 34.80 9.96 -26.92
CA ARG A 612 33.35 10.18 -26.81
C ARG A 612 32.68 9.16 -25.89
N ALA A 613 33.12 7.89 -25.91
CA ALA A 613 32.68 6.85 -24.99
C ALA A 613 33.18 7.09 -23.55
N SER A 614 34.42 7.55 -23.38
CA SER A 614 34.97 7.99 -22.08
C SER A 614 34.18 9.21 -21.58
N ALA A 615 33.97 10.23 -22.41
CA ALA A 615 33.17 11.38 -22.02
C ALA A 615 31.69 11.03 -21.72
N GLN A 616 31.13 10.02 -22.38
CA GLN A 616 29.80 9.49 -22.06
C GLN A 616 29.80 8.66 -20.75
N LEU A 617 30.86 7.89 -20.48
CA LEU A 617 31.04 7.18 -19.20
C LEU A 617 31.24 8.16 -18.04
N ASP A 618 32.08 9.18 -18.22
CA ASP A 618 32.31 10.27 -17.25
C ASP A 618 31.02 11.06 -16.99
N GLN A 619 30.11 11.16 -17.98
CA GLN A 619 28.78 11.78 -17.82
C GLN A 619 27.76 10.87 -17.12
N LEU A 620 27.90 9.54 -17.24
CA LEU A 620 26.99 8.54 -16.66
C LEU A 620 27.41 8.07 -15.27
N GLU A 621 28.70 8.17 -14.93
CA GLU A 621 29.26 7.73 -13.65
C GLU A 621 28.62 8.43 -12.43
N PRO A 622 28.35 9.75 -12.43
CA PRO A 622 27.63 10.39 -11.33
C PRO A 622 26.18 9.90 -11.21
N GLN A 623 25.50 9.67 -12.34
CA GLN A 623 24.11 9.20 -12.37
C GLN A 623 23.99 7.75 -11.89
N LEU A 624 24.95 6.90 -12.25
CA LEU A 624 25.04 5.51 -11.78
C LEU A 624 25.44 5.46 -10.30
N GLY A 625 26.36 6.32 -9.86
CA GLY A 625 26.74 6.46 -8.45
C GLY A 625 25.57 6.90 -7.58
N GLU A 626 24.76 7.86 -8.04
CA GLU A 626 23.56 8.33 -7.34
C GLU A 626 22.44 7.27 -7.33
N ALA A 627 22.24 6.55 -8.44
CA ALA A 627 21.31 5.43 -8.50
C ALA A 627 21.74 4.29 -7.55
N MET A 628 23.03 3.95 -7.51
CA MET A 628 23.60 2.95 -6.61
C MET A 628 23.47 3.37 -5.15
N ALA A 629 23.77 4.63 -4.83
CA ALA A 629 23.59 5.22 -3.51
C ALA A 629 22.12 5.15 -3.06
N THR A 630 21.18 5.43 -3.95
CA THR A 630 19.74 5.34 -3.67
C THR A 630 19.31 3.90 -3.40
N MET A 631 19.78 2.95 -4.20
CA MET A 631 19.51 1.52 -3.97
C MET A 631 20.09 1.05 -2.63
N ARG A 632 21.34 1.44 -2.30
CA ARG A 632 21.99 1.09 -1.02
C ARG A 632 21.24 1.63 0.18
N ARG A 633 20.73 2.86 0.12
CA ARG A 633 19.93 3.47 1.21
C ARG A 633 18.61 2.76 1.46
N LEU A 634 17.97 2.22 0.43
CA LEU A 634 16.66 1.56 0.52
C LEU A 634 16.74 0.05 0.76
N ALA A 635 17.88 -0.58 0.47
CA ALA A 635 18.03 -2.02 0.57
C ALA A 635 18.11 -2.47 2.05
N PRO A 636 17.27 -3.41 2.51
CA PRO A 636 17.32 -3.90 3.90
C PRO A 636 18.50 -4.83 4.17
N GLN A 637 19.18 -5.30 3.11
CA GLN A 637 20.38 -6.12 3.19
C GLN A 637 21.55 -5.34 2.57
N PRO A 638 22.77 -5.54 3.05
CA PRO A 638 23.95 -4.92 2.45
C PRO A 638 24.11 -5.43 1.01
N ILE A 639 24.01 -4.53 0.04
CA ILE A 639 24.26 -4.83 -1.38
C ILE A 639 25.70 -4.53 -1.80
N HIS A 640 26.47 -3.86 -0.95
CA HIS A 640 27.88 -3.56 -1.17
C HIS A 640 28.64 -3.32 0.15
N PRO A 641 29.77 -4.03 0.41
CA PRO A 641 30.20 -5.23 -0.31
C PRO A 641 29.21 -6.39 -0.04
N THR A 642 29.03 -7.28 -1.00
CA THR A 642 28.19 -8.48 -0.80
C THR A 642 28.85 -9.52 0.11
N THR A 643 30.19 -9.55 0.15
CA THR A 643 30.98 -10.41 1.02
C THR A 643 31.81 -9.56 1.99
N PRO A 644 31.82 -9.87 3.30
CA PRO A 644 32.63 -9.12 4.27
C PRO A 644 34.11 -9.11 3.89
N LEU A 645 34.78 -7.97 4.13
CA LEU A 645 36.21 -7.84 3.92
C LEU A 645 36.98 -8.80 4.85
N PRO A 646 38.10 -9.39 4.41
CA PRO A 646 39.00 -10.13 5.29
C PRO A 646 39.43 -9.27 6.48
N PRO A 647 39.56 -9.82 7.70
CA PRO A 647 39.80 -9.03 8.92
C PRO A 647 41.00 -8.07 8.82
N GLU A 648 42.10 -8.50 8.20
CA GLU A 648 43.28 -7.65 8.02
C GLU A 648 43.04 -6.47 7.06
N ALA A 649 42.24 -6.68 6.01
CA ALA A 649 41.88 -5.65 5.06
C ALA A 649 40.89 -4.65 5.67
N ALA A 650 39.89 -5.16 6.40
CA ALA A 650 38.93 -4.34 7.16
C ALA A 650 39.64 -3.43 8.17
N LEU A 651 40.63 -3.97 8.91
CA LEU A 651 41.43 -3.21 9.87
C LEU A 651 42.29 -2.12 9.21
N ARG A 652 42.98 -2.45 8.11
CA ARG A 652 43.77 -1.45 7.36
C ARG A 652 42.88 -0.36 6.77
N PHE A 653 41.72 -0.74 6.25
CA PHE A 653 40.76 0.22 5.70
C PHE A 653 40.23 1.14 6.80
N GLY A 654 39.90 0.59 7.97
CA GLY A 654 39.51 1.37 9.15
C GLY A 654 40.59 2.37 9.62
N GLN A 655 41.86 1.95 9.63
CA GLN A 655 42.99 2.83 9.94
C GLN A 655 43.12 3.99 8.94
N ALA A 656 42.91 3.72 7.65
CA ALA A 656 42.90 4.76 6.61
C ALA A 656 41.76 5.76 6.84
N ILE A 657 40.55 5.28 7.14
CA ILE A 657 39.39 6.13 7.46
C ILE A 657 39.66 6.98 8.70
N SER A 658 40.27 6.42 9.75
CA SER A 658 40.65 7.19 10.95
C SER A 658 41.60 8.33 10.62
N ALA A 659 42.56 8.13 9.73
CA ALA A 659 43.50 9.16 9.31
C ALA A 659 42.82 10.29 8.51
N MET A 660 41.76 9.98 7.76
CA MET A 660 41.03 10.93 6.91
C MET A 660 39.87 11.68 7.62
N LYS A 661 39.63 11.46 8.92
CA LYS A 661 38.54 12.13 9.67
C LYS A 661 38.57 13.66 9.56
N GLY A 662 39.75 14.26 9.42
CA GLY A 662 39.92 15.71 9.25
C GLY A 662 39.49 16.26 7.90
N GLU A 663 39.28 15.40 6.89
CA GLU A 663 38.96 15.78 5.50
C GLU A 663 37.45 15.71 5.19
N GLY A 664 36.62 15.36 6.18
CA GLY A 664 35.16 15.20 6.04
C GLY A 664 34.75 13.82 5.51
N LEU A 665 33.71 13.25 6.12
CA LEU A 665 33.27 11.86 5.89
C LEU A 665 31.84 11.73 5.34
N ALA A 666 31.15 12.85 5.08
CA ALA A 666 29.81 12.85 4.49
C ALA A 666 29.80 12.17 3.11
N GLY A 667 28.79 11.32 2.87
CA GLY A 667 28.58 10.60 1.61
C GLY A 667 29.63 9.53 1.26
N ARG A 668 30.65 9.31 2.10
CA ARG A 668 31.76 8.42 1.77
C ARG A 668 31.40 6.95 1.93
N ASP A 669 32.02 6.12 1.08
CA ASP A 669 31.96 4.67 1.19
C ASP A 669 32.98 4.14 2.19
N MET A 670 32.49 3.59 3.30
CA MET A 670 33.28 2.98 4.36
C MET A 670 32.91 1.51 4.57
N ALA A 671 32.09 0.94 3.69
CA ALA A 671 31.50 -0.38 3.89
C ALA A 671 32.56 -1.48 4.05
N GLY A 672 32.33 -2.37 5.01
CA GLY A 672 33.22 -3.48 5.39
C GLY A 672 34.43 -3.10 6.25
N ALA A 673 34.61 -1.83 6.63
CA ALA A 673 35.73 -1.40 7.45
C ALA A 673 35.60 -1.85 8.92
N ASP A 674 36.75 -2.07 9.58
CA ASP A 674 36.79 -2.20 11.04
C ASP A 674 36.99 -0.83 11.69
N LEU A 675 35.88 -0.31 12.22
CA LEU A 675 35.78 0.98 12.87
C LEU A 675 35.41 0.82 14.35
N SER A 676 35.69 -0.33 14.94
CA SER A 676 35.37 -0.65 16.33
C SER A 676 36.03 0.32 17.31
N GLY A 677 35.27 0.74 18.32
CA GLY A 677 35.71 1.67 19.38
C GLY A 677 36.05 3.09 18.91
N GLN A 678 35.86 3.42 17.64
CA GLN A 678 36.25 4.73 17.11
C GLN A 678 35.30 5.85 17.53
N ASP A 679 35.84 7.06 17.68
CA ASP A 679 35.06 8.26 17.97
C ASP A 679 34.73 9.05 16.69
N PHE A 680 33.44 9.19 16.40
CA PHE A 680 32.82 9.98 15.35
C PHE A 680 31.89 11.07 15.90
N SER A 681 31.97 11.36 17.20
CA SER A 681 31.07 12.31 17.88
C SER A 681 31.15 13.70 17.23
N GLY A 682 29.99 14.29 16.93
CA GLY A 682 29.85 15.61 16.31
C GLY A 682 30.27 15.72 14.84
N LEU A 683 30.68 14.63 14.18
CA LEU A 683 31.05 14.66 12.77
C LEU A 683 29.82 14.67 11.85
N ASP A 684 30.00 15.21 10.65
CA ASP A 684 29.05 15.04 9.55
C ASP A 684 29.35 13.77 8.76
N LEU A 685 28.40 12.84 8.85
CA LEU A 685 28.37 11.51 8.24
C LEU A 685 27.09 11.34 7.42
N SER A 686 26.46 12.43 7.01
CA SER A 686 25.22 12.39 6.24
C SER A 686 25.43 11.64 4.92
N GLY A 687 24.55 10.69 4.64
CA GLY A 687 24.62 9.83 3.45
C GLY A 687 25.81 8.86 3.41
N ALA A 688 26.56 8.70 4.51
CA ALA A 688 27.70 7.80 4.56
C ALA A 688 27.29 6.31 4.57
N PHE A 689 28.16 5.46 4.04
CA PHE A 689 27.91 4.03 3.86
C PHE A 689 28.76 3.20 4.83
N PHE A 690 28.11 2.53 5.78
CA PHE A 690 28.68 1.70 6.84
C PHE A 690 28.24 0.23 6.74
N GLU A 691 27.81 -0.23 5.56
CA GLU A 691 27.34 -1.60 5.39
C GLU A 691 28.43 -2.60 5.77
N GLN A 692 28.05 -3.65 6.51
CA GLN A 692 28.97 -4.69 6.98
C GLN A 692 30.19 -4.19 7.79
N CYS A 693 30.16 -2.97 8.32
CA CYS A 693 31.24 -2.47 9.17
C CYS A 693 31.22 -3.11 10.56
N ASN A 694 32.40 -3.30 11.15
CA ASN A 694 32.51 -3.49 12.59
C ASN A 694 32.53 -2.11 13.26
N LEU A 695 31.45 -1.75 13.94
CA LEU A 695 31.26 -0.49 14.65
C LEU A 695 31.01 -0.74 16.16
N SER A 696 31.37 -1.92 16.65
CA SER A 696 31.17 -2.28 18.05
C SER A 696 31.88 -1.28 18.98
N GLY A 697 31.13 -0.74 19.94
CA GLY A 697 31.62 0.28 20.88
C GLY A 697 31.99 1.65 20.26
N ALA A 698 31.68 1.90 18.98
CA ALA A 698 31.94 3.20 18.35
C ALA A 698 31.04 4.31 18.93
N ARG A 699 31.52 5.56 18.89
CA ARG A 699 30.81 6.73 19.44
C ARG A 699 30.38 7.67 18.32
N PHE A 700 29.08 7.95 18.22
CA PHE A 700 28.43 8.85 17.27
C PHE A 700 27.68 9.97 17.99
N ILE A 701 28.12 10.35 19.20
CA ILE A 701 27.36 11.27 20.06
C ILE A 701 27.21 12.63 19.36
N GLY A 702 25.98 13.04 19.10
CA GLY A 702 25.68 14.29 18.38
C GLY A 702 26.13 14.33 16.92
N ALA A 703 26.50 13.19 16.32
CA ALA A 703 26.89 13.13 14.91
C ALA A 703 25.69 13.32 13.97
N ASN A 704 25.92 13.87 12.78
CA ASN A 704 24.92 13.93 11.73
C ASN A 704 25.03 12.71 10.83
N CYS A 705 24.16 11.72 11.00
CA CYS A 705 24.13 10.47 10.23
C CYS A 705 22.85 10.36 9.39
N ALA A 706 22.26 11.49 8.98
CA ALA A 706 21.04 11.50 8.18
C ALA A 706 21.25 10.77 6.84
N GLY A 707 20.38 9.82 6.52
CA GLY A 707 20.46 8.98 5.31
C GLY A 707 21.66 8.04 5.26
N ALA A 708 22.37 7.83 6.38
CA ALA A 708 23.48 6.88 6.45
C ALA A 708 22.99 5.42 6.44
N VAL A 709 23.81 4.51 5.89
CA VAL A 709 23.46 3.10 5.69
C VAL A 709 24.29 2.22 6.61
N PHE A 710 23.67 1.60 7.61
CA PHE A 710 24.29 0.68 8.57
C PHE A 710 23.87 -0.79 8.33
N ALA A 711 23.46 -1.12 7.09
CA ALA A 711 22.90 -2.43 6.80
C ALA A 711 23.92 -3.56 7.06
N GLY A 712 23.54 -4.54 7.88
CA GLY A 712 24.40 -5.64 8.29
C GLY A 712 25.62 -5.25 9.15
N ALA A 713 25.69 -4.03 9.68
CA ALA A 713 26.78 -3.59 10.54
C ALA A 713 26.70 -4.18 11.96
N ASP A 714 27.86 -4.40 12.60
CA ASP A 714 27.97 -4.73 14.02
C ASP A 714 28.03 -3.43 14.84
N LEU A 715 26.93 -3.10 15.50
CA LEU A 715 26.74 -1.87 16.28
C LEU A 715 26.68 -2.16 17.80
N ARG A 716 27.11 -3.34 18.24
CA ARG A 716 26.98 -3.74 19.65
C ARG A 716 27.68 -2.75 20.58
N GLY A 717 26.92 -2.21 21.53
CA GLY A 717 27.41 -1.21 22.49
C GLY A 717 27.82 0.14 21.88
N ALA A 718 27.47 0.43 20.62
CA ALA A 718 27.72 1.73 20.00
C ALA A 718 26.86 2.84 20.65
N ASP A 719 27.34 4.08 20.62
CA ASP A 719 26.68 5.22 21.26
C ASP A 719 26.27 6.31 20.25
N PHE A 720 25.01 6.31 19.85
CA PHE A 720 24.35 7.29 18.98
C PHE A 720 23.57 8.36 19.77
N SER A 721 23.90 8.60 21.03
CA SER A 721 23.15 9.56 21.85
C SER A 721 23.12 10.94 21.19
N ARG A 722 21.92 11.50 21.01
CA ARG A 722 21.66 12.79 20.35
C ARG A 722 22.11 12.88 18.88
N ALA A 723 22.38 11.76 18.22
CA ALA A 723 22.69 11.74 16.80
C ALA A 723 21.45 12.07 15.93
N ASN A 724 21.67 12.67 14.76
CA ASN A 724 20.66 12.78 13.73
C ASN A 724 20.70 11.53 12.84
N LEU A 725 19.67 10.69 12.90
CA LEU A 725 19.54 9.43 12.17
C LEU A 725 18.28 9.43 11.29
N LEU A 726 17.82 10.62 10.87
CA LEU A 726 16.73 10.77 9.92
C LEU A 726 17.01 9.95 8.65
N ASP A 727 16.05 9.12 8.23
CA ASP A 727 16.19 8.24 7.05
C ASP A 727 17.37 7.25 7.09
N ALA A 728 17.96 6.99 8.27
CA ALA A 728 19.04 6.01 8.39
C ALA A 728 18.52 4.57 8.23
N ASN A 729 19.33 3.70 7.64
CA ASN A 729 18.98 2.31 7.39
C ASN A 729 19.79 1.37 8.30
N PHE A 730 19.11 0.65 9.19
CA PHE A 730 19.68 -0.36 10.11
C PHE A 730 19.25 -1.80 9.74
N GLY A 731 18.86 -2.05 8.49
CA GLY A 731 18.47 -3.38 8.03
C GLY A 731 19.52 -4.44 8.37
N THR A 732 19.10 -5.55 8.98
CA THR A 732 19.97 -6.65 9.44
C THR A 732 21.16 -6.31 10.35
N ALA A 733 21.24 -5.08 10.87
CA ALA A 733 22.30 -4.70 11.81
C ALA A 733 22.14 -5.38 13.18
N ASP A 734 23.26 -5.63 13.85
CA ASP A 734 23.30 -6.08 15.24
C ASP A 734 23.59 -4.90 16.16
N ALA A 735 22.54 -4.28 16.69
CA ALA A 735 22.61 -3.10 17.55
C ALA A 735 22.44 -3.42 19.04
N ARG A 736 22.61 -4.68 19.46
CA ARG A 736 22.36 -5.06 20.87
C ARG A 736 23.18 -4.22 21.86
N GLY A 737 22.49 -3.68 22.85
CA GLY A 737 23.10 -2.81 23.87
C GLY A 737 23.56 -1.43 23.38
N ALA A 738 23.19 -1.02 22.15
CA ALA A 738 23.51 0.31 21.64
C ALA A 738 22.65 1.39 22.31
N ARG A 739 23.18 2.63 22.36
CA ARG A 739 22.49 3.79 22.94
C ARG A 739 22.04 4.74 21.83
N PHE A 740 20.76 5.09 21.84
CA PHE A 740 20.11 6.05 20.95
C PHE A 740 19.42 7.17 21.74
N ALA A 741 19.85 7.40 22.99
CA ALA A 741 19.18 8.35 23.88
C ALA A 741 19.14 9.77 23.27
N GLY A 742 17.94 10.33 23.12
CA GLY A 742 17.71 11.64 22.51
C GLY A 742 18.02 11.74 21.01
N ALA A 743 18.21 10.62 20.32
CA ALA A 743 18.47 10.61 18.87
C ALA A 743 17.20 10.91 18.05
N ASP A 744 17.40 11.45 16.84
CA ASP A 744 16.33 11.63 15.85
C ASP A 744 16.31 10.44 14.89
N LEU A 745 15.33 9.55 15.03
CA LEU A 745 15.17 8.28 14.32
C LEU A 745 13.94 8.28 13.40
N ARG A 746 13.46 9.45 12.99
CA ARG A 746 12.31 9.56 12.10
C ARG A 746 12.62 8.85 10.77
N ARG A 747 11.67 8.00 10.33
CA ARG A 747 11.77 7.17 9.11
C ARG A 747 12.97 6.22 9.06
N ALA A 748 13.61 5.95 10.19
CA ALA A 748 14.68 4.97 10.26
C ALA A 748 14.13 3.55 10.02
N GLN A 749 14.88 2.73 9.27
CA GLN A 749 14.48 1.36 8.89
C GLN A 749 15.18 0.32 9.77
N TRP A 750 14.43 -0.66 10.30
CA TRP A 750 14.93 -1.65 11.28
C TRP A 750 14.69 -3.11 10.88
N LEU A 751 14.45 -3.39 9.59
CA LEU A 751 14.01 -4.70 9.13
C LEU A 751 15.02 -5.80 9.51
N LYS A 752 14.56 -6.83 10.25
CA LYS A 752 15.38 -7.97 10.72
C LYS A 752 16.61 -7.57 11.53
N SER A 753 16.61 -6.40 12.15
CA SER A 753 17.69 -5.94 13.03
C SER A 753 17.59 -6.56 14.42
N GLN A 754 18.72 -6.65 15.13
CA GLN A 754 18.75 -7.08 16.53
C GLN A 754 18.94 -5.85 17.43
N VAL A 755 17.92 -5.51 18.22
CA VAL A 755 17.88 -4.27 19.04
C VAL A 755 17.63 -4.53 20.53
N ALA A 756 17.78 -5.78 20.98
CA ALA A 756 17.63 -6.11 22.39
C ALA A 756 18.61 -5.28 23.26
N GLN A 757 18.16 -4.87 24.45
CA GLN A 757 18.94 -4.07 25.42
C GLN A 757 19.32 -2.66 24.94
N CYS A 758 18.73 -2.16 23.86
CA CYS A 758 18.95 -0.80 23.39
C CYS A 758 18.31 0.26 24.31
N ASP A 759 18.91 1.45 24.33
CA ASP A 759 18.36 2.63 25.02
C ASP A 759 17.91 3.69 24.02
N PHE A 760 16.60 3.81 23.79
CA PHE A 760 15.94 4.86 23.01
C PHE A 760 15.34 5.97 23.89
N ALA A 761 15.79 6.14 25.14
CA ALA A 761 15.20 7.14 26.04
C ALA A 761 15.23 8.55 25.43
N GLY A 762 14.07 9.22 25.41
CA GLY A 762 13.91 10.56 24.83
C GLY A 762 14.12 10.66 23.31
N ALA A 763 14.28 9.54 22.60
CA ALA A 763 14.43 9.54 21.15
C ALA A 763 13.11 9.90 20.43
N THR A 764 13.21 10.35 19.19
CA THR A 764 12.04 10.61 18.33
C THR A 764 11.97 9.56 17.22
N LEU A 765 10.91 8.75 17.24
CA LEU A 765 10.61 7.74 16.23
C LEU A 765 9.30 8.12 15.53
N GLU A 766 9.34 8.27 14.21
CA GLU A 766 8.15 8.51 13.39
C GLU A 766 8.15 7.54 12.21
N GLN A 767 7.03 6.84 11.98
CA GLN A 767 6.88 5.86 10.90
C GLN A 767 7.91 4.72 10.94
N ALA A 768 8.44 4.39 12.11
CA ALA A 768 9.31 3.24 12.30
C ALA A 768 8.49 1.94 12.34
N ASN A 769 9.03 0.86 11.76
CA ASN A 769 8.39 -0.46 11.73
C ASN A 769 9.30 -1.51 12.38
N PHE A 770 8.79 -2.16 13.43
CA PHE A 770 9.43 -3.30 14.09
C PHE A 770 8.61 -4.56 13.80
N ILE A 771 9.09 -5.38 12.87
CA ILE A 771 8.40 -6.60 12.44
C ILE A 771 9.32 -7.78 12.75
N GLU A 772 8.81 -8.78 13.47
CA GLU A 772 9.60 -9.97 13.87
C GLU A 772 10.90 -9.60 14.58
N THR A 773 10.84 -8.61 15.47
CA THR A 773 12.00 -8.00 16.14
C THR A 773 12.01 -8.32 17.63
N ASP A 774 13.19 -8.58 18.19
CA ASP A 774 13.37 -8.71 19.64
C ASP A 774 13.66 -7.34 20.28
N LEU A 775 12.63 -6.76 20.91
CA LEU A 775 12.68 -5.51 21.70
C LEU A 775 12.80 -5.79 23.21
N SER A 776 13.26 -6.99 23.59
CA SER A 776 13.42 -7.33 25.01
C SER A 776 14.47 -6.45 25.69
N ASP A 777 14.17 -6.05 26.92
CA ASP A 777 15.02 -5.18 27.75
C ASP A 777 15.34 -3.81 27.12
N VAL A 778 14.50 -3.34 26.19
CA VAL A 778 14.65 -2.03 25.54
C VAL A 778 14.02 -0.91 26.38
N SER A 779 14.68 0.25 26.43
CA SER A 779 14.14 1.46 27.05
C SER A 779 13.65 2.45 25.99
N PHE A 780 12.38 2.82 26.04
CA PHE A 780 11.76 3.94 25.31
C PHE A 780 11.35 5.06 26.28
N ALA A 781 11.98 5.15 27.46
CA ALA A 781 11.56 6.07 28.50
C ALA A 781 11.55 7.53 28.00
N GLY A 782 10.39 8.21 28.07
CA GLY A 782 10.24 9.59 27.58
C GLY A 782 10.37 9.76 26.06
N ALA A 783 10.45 8.68 25.28
CA ALA A 783 10.55 8.74 23.83
C ALA A 783 9.23 9.20 23.18
N ARG A 784 9.33 9.74 21.97
CA ARG A 784 8.18 10.11 21.13
C ARG A 784 8.05 9.11 20.00
N LEU A 785 6.94 8.39 19.93
CA LEU A 785 6.60 7.41 18.91
C LEU A 785 5.35 7.89 18.18
N ASP A 786 5.44 8.17 16.88
CA ASP A 786 4.29 8.56 16.03
C ASP A 786 4.19 7.60 14.83
N ARG A 787 3.01 7.02 14.61
CA ARG A 787 2.74 6.05 13.53
C ARG A 787 3.72 4.85 13.54
N VAL A 788 4.15 4.41 14.72
CA VAL A 788 5.02 3.23 14.86
C VAL A 788 4.20 1.95 14.86
N THR A 789 4.63 0.96 14.08
CA THR A 789 4.01 -0.37 14.03
C THR A 789 4.96 -1.41 14.61
N ILE A 790 4.47 -2.19 15.58
CA ILE A 790 5.16 -3.34 16.16
C ILE A 790 4.32 -4.59 15.87
N LEU A 791 4.86 -5.52 15.09
CA LEU A 791 4.17 -6.72 14.61
C LEU A 791 4.98 -7.98 14.92
N ARG A 792 4.34 -9.00 15.50
CA ARG A 792 4.94 -10.34 15.74
C ARG A 792 6.29 -10.27 16.47
N SER A 793 6.36 -9.44 17.50
CA SER A 793 7.62 -9.06 18.19
C SER A 793 7.55 -9.30 19.70
N SER A 794 8.70 -9.45 20.35
CA SER A 794 8.82 -9.51 21.82
C SER A 794 9.20 -8.13 22.35
N MET A 795 8.49 -7.66 23.36
CA MET A 795 8.71 -6.44 24.17
C MET A 795 8.84 -6.82 25.65
N SER A 796 9.46 -7.97 25.94
CA SER A 796 9.62 -8.46 27.30
C SER A 796 10.52 -7.51 28.10
N ARG A 797 10.05 -7.05 29.27
CA ARG A 797 10.74 -6.09 30.14
C ARG A 797 11.07 -4.75 29.47
N THR A 798 10.33 -4.36 28.43
CA THR A 798 10.47 -3.06 27.79
C THR A 798 9.95 -1.94 28.70
N ILE A 799 10.63 -0.78 28.67
CA ILE A 799 10.24 0.40 29.44
C ILE A 799 9.64 1.45 28.48
N LEU A 800 8.33 1.68 28.58
CA LEU A 800 7.57 2.76 27.93
C LEU A 800 7.23 3.91 28.90
N ALA A 801 7.86 3.94 30.08
CA ALA A 801 7.55 4.93 31.11
C ALA A 801 7.74 6.37 30.58
N ASP A 802 6.76 7.24 30.82
CA ASP A 802 6.72 8.63 30.35
C ASP A 802 6.77 8.82 28.82
N ALA A 803 6.71 7.75 28.02
CA ALA A 803 6.73 7.85 26.56
C ALA A 803 5.44 8.49 26.02
N VAL A 804 5.51 9.01 24.80
CA VAL A 804 4.36 9.51 24.04
C VAL A 804 4.18 8.64 22.81
N MET A 805 3.02 8.00 22.69
CA MET A 805 2.66 7.14 21.55
C MET A 805 1.44 7.71 20.83
N GLU A 806 1.58 8.05 19.56
CA GLU A 806 0.50 8.59 18.74
C GLU A 806 0.26 7.69 17.52
N SER A 807 -1.00 7.28 17.31
CA SER A 807 -1.41 6.46 16.16
C SER A 807 -0.55 5.20 15.96
N CYS A 808 -0.10 4.58 17.04
CA CYS A 808 0.75 3.40 17.02
C CYS A 808 -0.07 2.10 17.02
N ALA A 809 0.49 1.04 16.46
CA ALA A 809 -0.13 -0.28 16.41
C ALA A 809 0.77 -1.35 17.01
N LEU A 810 0.22 -2.17 17.92
CA LEU A 810 0.84 -3.35 18.51
C LEU A 810 0.02 -4.57 18.09
N VAL A 811 0.58 -5.46 17.29
CA VAL A 811 -0.14 -6.62 16.74
C VAL A 811 0.67 -7.88 16.98
N GLU A 812 0.09 -8.85 17.69
CA GLU A 812 0.75 -10.12 18.03
C GLU A 812 2.07 -9.88 18.78
N VAL A 813 1.98 -9.22 19.94
CA VAL A 813 3.14 -8.79 20.72
C VAL A 813 3.15 -9.47 22.08
N GLN A 814 4.30 -10.04 22.46
CA GLN A 814 4.55 -10.56 23.81
C GLN A 814 5.27 -9.49 24.63
N ALA A 815 4.75 -9.10 25.78
CA ALA A 815 5.26 -7.97 26.57
C ALA A 815 5.24 -8.28 28.08
N ASP A 816 5.81 -9.42 28.46
CA ASP A 816 5.94 -9.81 29.86
C ASP A 816 6.79 -8.80 30.63
N GLY A 817 6.24 -8.26 31.73
CA GLY A 817 6.94 -7.27 32.56
C GLY A 817 7.06 -5.88 31.93
N LEU A 818 6.16 -5.52 31.01
CA LEU A 818 6.08 -4.18 30.41
C LEU A 818 5.87 -3.08 31.46
N ASP A 819 6.73 -2.07 31.45
CA ASP A 819 6.58 -0.85 32.26
C ASP A 819 6.07 0.31 31.39
N ALA A 820 4.77 0.58 31.45
CA ALA A 820 4.09 1.66 30.74
C ALA A 820 3.58 2.76 31.70
N ARG A 821 4.27 2.96 32.84
CA ARG A 821 3.86 3.97 33.83
C ARG A 821 3.88 5.37 33.23
N ARG A 822 2.82 6.14 33.45
CA ARG A 822 2.68 7.52 32.91
C ARG A 822 2.80 7.63 31.37
N LEU A 823 2.62 6.51 30.66
CA LEU A 823 2.56 6.50 29.20
C LEU A 823 1.45 7.43 28.71
N LYS A 824 1.73 8.25 27.69
CA LYS A 824 0.73 9.09 27.01
C LYS A 824 0.45 8.51 25.63
N ALA A 825 -0.62 7.73 25.52
CA ALA A 825 -1.08 7.14 24.27
C ALA A 825 -2.33 7.85 23.72
N PHE A 826 -2.28 8.17 22.44
CA PHE A 826 -3.42 8.65 21.65
C PHE A 826 -3.60 7.76 20.42
N LYS A 827 -4.78 7.14 20.28
CA LYS A 827 -5.07 6.19 19.18
C LYS A 827 -4.10 5.01 19.10
N LEU A 828 -3.67 4.49 20.25
CA LEU A 828 -2.93 3.23 20.30
C LEU A 828 -3.89 2.07 20.00
N SER A 829 -3.55 1.21 19.04
CA SER A 829 -4.31 -0.02 18.74
C SER A 829 -3.50 -1.24 19.10
N ALA A 830 -3.98 -2.04 20.04
CA ALA A 830 -3.38 -3.31 20.45
C ALA A 830 -4.31 -4.48 20.08
N VAL A 831 -3.77 -5.43 19.33
CA VAL A 831 -4.46 -6.67 18.91
C VAL A 831 -3.58 -7.85 19.27
N LYS A 832 -4.11 -8.81 20.04
CA LYS A 832 -3.34 -9.97 20.55
C LYS A 832 -2.04 -9.55 21.27
N LEU A 833 -2.17 -8.61 22.22
CA LEU A 833 -1.09 -8.24 23.13
C LEU A 833 -1.11 -9.17 24.35
N GLU A 834 -0.04 -9.93 24.56
CA GLU A 834 0.17 -10.78 25.74
C GLU A 834 1.08 -10.03 26.72
N ALA A 835 0.50 -9.37 27.72
CA ALA A 835 1.24 -8.54 28.68
C ALA A 835 0.75 -8.73 30.12
N PRO A 836 0.84 -9.96 30.67
CA PRO A 836 0.43 -10.22 32.04
C PRO A 836 1.28 -9.42 33.04
N GLY A 837 0.62 -8.81 34.02
CA GLY A 837 1.29 -8.00 35.05
C GLY A 837 1.86 -6.67 34.57
N ALA A 838 1.57 -6.23 33.34
CA ALA A 838 2.04 -4.95 32.81
C ALA A 838 1.60 -3.76 33.68
N ASP A 839 2.46 -2.75 33.80
CA ASP A 839 2.21 -1.57 34.64
C ASP A 839 1.88 -0.34 33.80
N PHE A 840 0.60 0.00 33.69
CA PHE A 840 0.05 1.20 33.08
C PHE A 840 -0.37 2.26 34.13
N SER A 841 0.19 2.23 35.34
CA SER A 841 -0.19 3.17 36.40
C SER A 841 -0.01 4.62 35.96
N ALA A 842 -1.03 5.45 36.18
CA ALA A 842 -1.11 6.84 35.76
C ALA A 842 -0.94 7.08 34.24
N ALA A 843 -1.17 6.07 33.39
CA ALA A 843 -1.13 6.23 31.94
C ALA A 843 -2.33 7.04 31.42
N HIS A 844 -2.14 7.78 30.34
CA HIS A 844 -3.18 8.50 29.60
C HIS A 844 -3.45 7.73 28.30
N LEU A 845 -4.61 7.08 28.19
CA LEU A 845 -4.97 6.16 27.10
C LEU A 845 -6.17 6.71 26.32
N GLN A 846 -6.01 7.85 25.67
CA GLN A 846 -7.10 8.52 24.94
C GLN A 846 -7.33 7.85 23.59
N GLN A 847 -8.58 7.54 23.25
CA GLN A 847 -8.95 6.84 22.01
C GLN A 847 -8.16 5.55 21.74
N SER A 848 -7.66 4.91 22.79
CA SER A 848 -6.76 3.75 22.68
C SER A 848 -7.55 2.45 22.89
N GLY A 849 -7.20 1.42 22.12
CA GLY A 849 -7.90 0.14 22.05
C GLY A 849 -7.00 -1.04 22.40
N PHE A 850 -7.48 -1.93 23.26
CA PHE A 850 -6.96 -3.27 23.52
C PHE A 850 -8.06 -4.25 23.13
N HIS A 851 -7.95 -4.85 21.95
CA HIS A 851 -9.02 -5.60 21.32
C HIS A 851 -9.00 -7.09 21.71
N ALA A 852 -9.94 -7.85 21.14
CA ALA A 852 -10.07 -9.28 21.39
C ALA A 852 -8.74 -10.03 21.14
N GLY A 853 -8.40 -10.92 22.07
CA GLY A 853 -7.14 -11.67 22.08
C GLY A 853 -6.02 -11.04 22.92
N CYS A 854 -6.21 -9.84 23.48
CA CYS A 854 -5.26 -9.28 24.44
C CYS A 854 -5.38 -9.96 25.81
N ASP A 855 -4.24 -10.39 26.39
CA ASP A 855 -4.12 -10.86 27.77
C ASP A 855 -3.37 -9.83 28.62
N LEU A 856 -4.13 -9.21 29.52
CA LEU A 856 -3.68 -8.20 30.48
C LEU A 856 -3.98 -8.67 31.92
N THR A 857 -3.93 -9.99 32.15
CA THR A 857 -4.14 -10.59 33.47
C THR A 857 -3.18 -9.98 34.50
N GLY A 858 -3.72 -9.45 35.60
CA GLY A 858 -2.92 -8.83 36.67
C GLY A 858 -2.28 -7.48 36.32
N ALA A 859 -2.61 -6.89 35.17
CA ALA A 859 -2.08 -5.58 34.79
C ALA A 859 -2.57 -4.46 35.73
N ARG A 860 -1.75 -3.42 35.91
CA ARG A 860 -2.05 -2.27 36.80
C ARG A 860 -2.35 -1.01 35.99
N PHE A 861 -3.54 -0.47 36.14
CA PHE A 861 -4.03 0.78 35.53
C PHE A 861 -4.37 1.82 36.61
N ASP A 862 -3.74 1.74 37.79
CA ASP A 862 -4.07 2.58 38.94
C ASP A 862 -3.89 4.06 38.61
N GLY A 863 -4.95 4.84 38.79
CA GLY A 863 -4.96 6.27 38.45
C GLY A 863 -4.82 6.59 36.96
N ALA A 864 -4.91 5.60 36.07
CA ALA A 864 -4.87 5.83 34.62
C ALA A 864 -6.13 6.55 34.12
N VAL A 865 -6.01 7.27 33.01
CA VAL A 865 -7.09 8.06 32.41
C VAL A 865 -7.28 7.69 30.94
N GLY A 866 -8.43 7.15 30.59
CA GLY A 866 -8.85 6.85 29.22
C GLY A 866 -10.22 7.41 28.89
N MET A 867 -10.45 7.72 27.62
CA MET A 867 -11.77 8.15 27.12
C MET A 867 -11.91 7.77 25.66
N ASN A 868 -13.12 7.33 25.28
CA ASN A 868 -13.46 6.87 23.93
C ASN A 868 -12.52 5.75 23.41
N GLY A 869 -11.99 4.92 24.32
CA GLY A 869 -11.17 3.76 24.03
C GLY A 869 -11.96 2.45 24.07
N SER A 870 -11.29 1.32 23.88
CA SER A 870 -11.90 -0.01 23.92
C SER A 870 -11.00 -1.03 24.62
N PHE A 871 -11.58 -1.90 25.43
CA PHE A 871 -11.02 -3.13 25.99
C PHE A 871 -11.87 -4.34 25.58
N ARG A 872 -12.61 -4.23 24.47
CA ARG A 872 -13.65 -5.20 24.09
C ARG A 872 -13.03 -6.59 23.87
N GLY A 873 -13.55 -7.59 24.60
CA GLY A 873 -13.07 -8.98 24.52
C GLY A 873 -11.67 -9.22 25.11
N ALA A 874 -11.10 -8.25 25.84
CA ALA A 874 -9.79 -8.41 26.48
C ALA A 874 -9.89 -9.22 27.78
N ARG A 875 -8.82 -9.94 28.12
CA ARG A 875 -8.69 -10.67 29.39
C ARG A 875 -7.97 -9.79 30.41
N LEU A 876 -8.67 -9.38 31.46
CA LEU A 876 -8.26 -8.44 32.50
C LEU A 876 -8.44 -9.03 33.90
N ILE A 877 -8.32 -10.35 34.02
CA ILE A 877 -8.53 -11.08 35.29
C ILE A 877 -7.52 -10.56 36.32
N ARG A 878 -7.99 -10.21 37.54
CA ARG A 878 -7.16 -9.66 38.62
C ARG A 878 -6.41 -8.36 38.25
N ALA A 879 -6.80 -7.68 37.18
CA ALA A 879 -6.24 -6.38 36.84
C ALA A 879 -6.69 -5.31 37.86
N SER A 880 -5.84 -4.31 38.10
CA SER A 880 -6.16 -3.19 38.99
C SER A 880 -6.46 -1.95 38.17
N PHE A 881 -7.55 -1.29 38.47
CA PHE A 881 -8.06 -0.03 37.92
C PHE A 881 -8.37 0.95 39.05
N ALA A 882 -7.75 0.77 40.22
CA ALA A 882 -8.06 1.57 41.41
C ALA A 882 -7.88 3.06 41.11
N ARG A 883 -8.93 3.85 41.39
CA ARG A 883 -8.96 5.31 41.14
C ARG A 883 -8.73 5.72 39.68
N ALA A 884 -8.84 4.81 38.72
CA ALA A 884 -8.72 5.12 37.31
C ALA A 884 -9.97 5.84 36.77
N SER A 885 -9.85 6.51 35.63
CA SER A 885 -10.97 7.17 34.94
C SER A 885 -11.05 6.71 33.49
N PHE A 886 -11.94 5.77 33.19
CA PHE A 886 -12.22 5.22 31.87
C PHE A 886 -13.67 5.53 31.45
N ASN A 887 -13.98 6.82 31.30
CA ASN A 887 -15.32 7.27 30.93
C ASN A 887 -15.55 7.07 29.42
N ARG A 888 -16.75 6.63 29.02
CA ARG A 888 -17.09 6.33 27.61
C ARG A 888 -16.16 5.33 26.94
N VAL A 889 -15.66 4.37 27.70
CA VAL A 889 -14.80 3.30 27.21
C VAL A 889 -15.63 2.02 27.07
N ASP A 890 -15.34 1.22 26.05
CA ASP A 890 -16.03 -0.03 25.79
C ASP A 890 -15.27 -1.23 26.39
N PHE A 891 -15.79 -1.82 27.45
CA PHE A 891 -15.33 -3.06 28.09
C PHE A 891 -16.21 -4.26 27.70
N GLY A 892 -17.03 -4.15 26.65
CA GLY A 892 -17.96 -5.22 26.27
C GLY A 892 -17.26 -6.56 26.06
N GLU A 893 -17.87 -7.64 26.54
CA GLU A 893 -17.33 -9.02 26.43
C GLU A 893 -15.92 -9.21 27.06
N ALA A 894 -15.40 -8.23 27.79
CA ALA A 894 -14.13 -8.35 28.50
C ALA A 894 -14.28 -9.20 29.78
N ASP A 895 -13.19 -9.84 30.21
CA ASP A 895 -13.13 -10.59 31.46
C ASP A 895 -12.36 -9.81 32.53
N LEU A 896 -13.10 -9.18 33.45
CA LEU A 896 -12.63 -8.42 34.61
C LEU A 896 -12.86 -9.20 35.91
N SER A 897 -12.85 -10.53 35.87
CA SER A 897 -13.00 -11.36 37.08
C SER A 897 -11.93 -11.02 38.12
N GLU A 898 -12.35 -10.80 39.37
CA GLU A 898 -11.49 -10.44 40.51
C GLU A 898 -10.67 -9.15 40.30
N ALA A 899 -11.07 -8.29 39.35
CA ALA A 899 -10.41 -7.00 39.14
C ALA A 899 -10.70 -6.02 40.29
N ASP A 900 -9.71 -5.18 40.61
CA ASP A 900 -9.89 -4.05 41.53
C ASP A 900 -10.31 -2.81 40.73
N LEU A 901 -11.55 -2.36 40.90
CA LEU A 901 -12.13 -1.16 40.28
C LEU A 901 -12.52 -0.14 41.35
N ALA A 902 -11.93 -0.23 42.56
CA ALA A 902 -12.29 0.62 43.68
C ALA A 902 -12.06 2.10 43.34
N LEU A 903 -13.08 2.92 43.56
CA LEU A 903 -13.09 4.36 43.28
C LEU A 903 -12.84 4.72 41.80
N ALA A 904 -12.94 3.77 40.87
CA ALA A 904 -12.79 4.03 39.46
C ALA A 904 -13.98 4.81 38.89
N SER A 905 -13.75 5.65 37.87
CA SER A 905 -14.80 6.34 37.11
C SER A 905 -15.01 5.64 35.77
N LEU A 906 -16.20 5.09 35.57
CA LEU A 906 -16.67 4.37 34.39
C LEU A 906 -17.95 5.01 33.82
N LYS A 907 -18.04 6.35 33.88
CA LYS A 907 -19.25 7.07 33.45
C LYS A 907 -19.50 6.81 31.98
N GLN A 908 -20.73 6.45 31.64
CA GLN A 908 -21.13 6.16 30.26
C GLN A 908 -20.28 5.08 29.58
N ALA A 909 -19.61 4.21 30.34
CA ALA A 909 -18.87 3.08 29.79
C ALA A 909 -19.84 2.01 29.25
N SER A 910 -19.41 1.26 28.23
CA SER A 910 -20.10 0.06 27.76
C SER A 910 -19.49 -1.14 28.49
N LEU A 911 -20.33 -1.90 29.19
CA LEU A 911 -20.00 -3.09 29.99
C LEU A 911 -20.89 -4.27 29.56
N GLY A 912 -21.37 -4.25 28.32
CA GLY A 912 -22.29 -5.26 27.81
C GLY A 912 -21.65 -6.65 27.76
N LYS A 913 -22.27 -7.66 28.38
CA LYS A 913 -21.74 -9.03 28.51
C LYS A 913 -20.35 -9.12 29.18
N THR A 914 -19.92 -8.09 29.90
CA THR A 914 -18.64 -8.09 30.61
C THR A 914 -18.71 -9.05 31.80
N ILE A 915 -17.63 -9.79 32.05
CA ILE A 915 -17.52 -10.69 33.21
C ILE A 915 -16.83 -9.92 34.35
N LEU A 916 -17.52 -9.75 35.48
CA LEU A 916 -17.08 -8.97 36.65
C LEU A 916 -17.19 -9.81 37.93
N LEU A 917 -16.98 -11.13 37.82
CA LEU A 917 -17.14 -12.08 38.92
C LEU A 917 -16.19 -11.72 40.06
N ARG A 918 -16.72 -11.51 41.27
CA ARG A 918 -15.97 -11.11 42.47
C ARG A 918 -15.10 -9.85 42.29
N ALA A 919 -15.40 -8.99 41.32
CA ALA A 919 -14.69 -7.74 41.13
C ALA A 919 -14.99 -6.76 42.28
N ASP A 920 -14.02 -5.92 42.65
CA ASP A 920 -14.18 -4.90 43.68
C ASP A 920 -14.53 -3.55 43.05
N LEU A 921 -15.80 -3.15 43.09
CA LEU A 921 -16.29 -1.88 42.58
C LEU A 921 -16.62 -0.90 43.72
N PHE A 922 -15.94 -1.01 44.89
CA PHE A 922 -16.18 -0.14 46.03
C PHE A 922 -16.08 1.35 45.65
N GLY A 923 -17.17 2.09 45.82
CA GLY A 923 -17.22 3.52 45.49
C GLY A 923 -16.99 3.87 44.01
N ALA A 924 -17.07 2.90 43.11
CA ALA A 924 -16.91 3.13 41.67
C ALA A 924 -18.06 3.97 41.10
N ASN A 925 -17.80 4.73 40.04
CA ASN A 925 -18.78 5.62 39.42
C ASN A 925 -19.21 5.10 38.03
N LEU A 926 -20.35 4.43 37.99
CA LEU A 926 -20.96 3.85 36.79
C LEU A 926 -22.16 4.68 36.28
N PHE A 927 -22.16 5.99 36.53
CA PHE A 927 -23.23 6.89 36.08
C PHE A 927 -23.52 6.73 34.57
N ASN A 928 -24.76 6.40 34.21
CA ASN A 928 -25.20 6.13 32.83
C ASN A 928 -24.39 5.06 32.07
N ALA A 929 -23.71 4.14 32.76
CA ALA A 929 -23.02 3.03 32.12
C ALA A 929 -24.00 1.96 31.60
N GLN A 930 -23.61 1.24 30.54
CA GLN A 930 -24.43 0.20 29.89
C GLN A 930 -23.89 -1.19 30.23
N ALA A 931 -24.38 -1.82 31.29
CA ALA A 931 -23.94 -3.13 31.80
C ALA A 931 -24.95 -4.25 31.49
N ARG A 932 -25.59 -4.20 30.32
CA ARG A 932 -26.58 -5.21 29.91
C ARG A 932 -25.94 -6.60 29.83
N ARG A 933 -26.59 -7.62 30.40
CA ARG A 933 -26.08 -9.00 30.42
C ARG A 933 -24.70 -9.17 31.06
N ALA A 934 -24.25 -8.22 31.88
CA ALA A 934 -22.98 -8.35 32.60
C ALA A 934 -23.08 -9.41 33.71
N HIS A 935 -21.97 -10.06 34.04
CA HIS A 935 -21.90 -11.07 35.11
C HIS A 935 -21.21 -10.49 36.34
N LEU A 936 -21.99 -9.99 37.30
CA LEU A 936 -21.51 -9.32 38.53
C LEU A 936 -21.61 -10.22 39.77
N ASP A 937 -21.62 -11.53 39.61
CA ASP A 937 -21.80 -12.45 40.74
C ASP A 937 -20.66 -12.31 41.76
N GLY A 938 -21.03 -12.11 43.03
CA GLY A 938 -20.08 -11.87 44.13
C GLY A 938 -19.34 -10.53 44.06
N ALA A 939 -19.68 -9.62 43.14
CA ALA A 939 -19.01 -8.32 43.02
C ALA A 939 -19.32 -7.40 44.22
N ARG A 940 -18.34 -6.60 44.64
CA ARG A 940 -18.50 -5.62 45.73
C ARG A 940 -18.81 -4.24 45.19
N LEU A 941 -20.08 -3.85 45.17
CA LEU A 941 -20.57 -2.54 44.69
C LEU A 941 -20.90 -1.58 45.84
N LEU A 942 -20.36 -1.82 47.04
CA LEU A 942 -20.55 -1.00 48.24
C LEU A 942 -20.24 0.48 47.93
N ARG A 943 -21.22 1.36 48.13
CA ARG A 943 -21.14 2.81 47.85
C ARG A 943 -20.89 3.20 46.38
N ALA A 944 -21.09 2.29 45.44
CA ALA A 944 -20.97 2.59 44.01
C ALA A 944 -22.09 3.53 43.53
N ASN A 945 -21.79 4.38 42.55
CA ASN A 945 -22.79 5.20 41.88
C ASN A 945 -23.31 4.49 40.62
N LEU A 946 -24.51 3.93 40.67
CA LEU A 946 -25.17 3.25 39.57
C LEU A 946 -26.28 4.10 38.94
N TYR A 947 -26.33 5.41 39.22
CA TYR A 947 -27.41 6.26 38.74
C TYR A 947 -27.53 6.21 37.22
N GLY A 948 -28.73 5.85 36.71
CA GLY A 948 -28.99 5.71 35.28
C GLY A 948 -28.24 4.57 34.58
N CYS A 949 -27.55 3.70 35.33
CA CYS A 949 -26.87 2.54 34.80
C CYS A 949 -27.88 1.48 34.34
N ASP A 950 -27.61 0.86 33.20
CA ASP A 950 -28.46 -0.18 32.63
C ASP A 950 -27.89 -1.57 32.90
N LEU A 951 -28.49 -2.27 33.86
CA LEU A 951 -28.19 -3.63 34.30
C LEU A 951 -29.22 -4.63 33.77
N SER A 952 -29.92 -4.33 32.67
CA SER A 952 -30.90 -5.26 32.09
C SER A 952 -30.26 -6.62 31.79
N ASP A 953 -30.89 -7.71 32.26
CA ASP A 953 -30.42 -9.09 32.13
C ASP A 953 -29.05 -9.38 32.78
N ALA A 954 -28.54 -8.49 33.65
CA ALA A 954 -27.28 -8.74 34.35
C ALA A 954 -27.45 -9.75 35.51
N SER A 955 -26.47 -10.61 35.72
CA SER A 955 -26.41 -11.51 36.88
C SER A 955 -25.76 -10.80 38.06
N LEU A 956 -26.40 -10.82 39.23
CA LEU A 956 -25.98 -10.12 40.46
C LEU A 956 -25.94 -11.07 41.67
N VAL A 957 -25.75 -12.37 41.45
CA VAL A 957 -25.87 -13.38 42.51
C VAL A 957 -24.78 -13.15 43.57
N GLY A 958 -25.20 -12.81 44.79
CA GLY A 958 -24.27 -12.55 45.90
C GLY A 958 -23.48 -11.24 45.79
N ALA A 959 -23.88 -10.32 44.91
CA ALA A 959 -23.27 -8.99 44.82
C ALA A 959 -23.64 -8.11 46.04
N ASP A 960 -22.69 -7.33 46.57
CA ASP A 960 -22.93 -6.40 47.68
C ASP A 960 -23.24 -4.99 47.15
N LEU A 961 -24.52 -4.61 47.15
CA LEU A 961 -25.02 -3.29 46.72
C LEU A 961 -25.22 -2.32 47.90
N THR A 962 -24.69 -2.60 49.08
CA THR A 962 -24.90 -1.79 50.28
C THR A 962 -24.51 -0.33 50.02
N GLN A 963 -25.40 0.62 50.36
CA GLN A 963 -25.19 2.06 50.15
C GLN A 963 -24.88 2.49 48.70
N ALA A 964 -25.13 1.66 47.68
CA ALA A 964 -25.02 2.06 46.29
C ALA A 964 -26.13 3.06 45.91
N LEU A 965 -25.83 4.03 45.03
CA LEU A 965 -26.83 4.94 44.47
C LEU A 965 -27.53 4.28 43.28
N LEU A 966 -28.76 3.82 43.48
CA LEU A 966 -29.55 3.03 42.52
C LEU A 966 -30.64 3.83 41.79
N ASP A 967 -30.68 5.15 41.98
CA ASP A 967 -31.70 6.00 41.38
C ASP A 967 -31.62 5.94 39.85
N LYS A 968 -32.76 5.70 39.19
CA LYS A 968 -32.85 5.54 37.72
C LYS A 968 -32.03 4.36 37.15
N THR A 969 -31.45 3.49 37.99
CA THR A 969 -30.82 2.24 37.52
C THR A 969 -31.88 1.30 36.94
N ILE A 970 -31.58 0.67 35.80
CA ILE A 970 -32.49 -0.23 35.09
C ILE A 970 -32.04 -1.67 35.38
N PHE A 971 -32.88 -2.50 36.01
CA PHE A 971 -32.54 -3.89 36.36
C PHE A 971 -33.15 -4.95 35.43
N GLY A 972 -34.10 -4.55 34.58
CA GLY A 972 -34.80 -5.45 33.67
C GLY A 972 -35.39 -4.66 32.51
N VAL A 973 -35.81 -5.36 31.46
CA VAL A 973 -36.53 -4.76 30.34
C VAL A 973 -37.74 -3.99 30.92
N PRO A 974 -37.99 -2.73 30.53
CA PRO A 974 -39.29 -2.12 30.79
C PRO A 974 -40.34 -3.10 30.27
N SER A 975 -41.18 -3.62 31.15
CA SER A 975 -42.18 -4.60 30.81
C SER A 975 -43.18 -3.98 29.84
N ASP A 976 -42.99 -4.24 28.54
CA ASP A 976 -44.05 -4.21 27.54
C ASP A 976 -44.47 -5.66 27.29
N ALA A 977 -45.22 -6.20 28.25
CA ALA A 977 -46.24 -7.21 28.00
C ALA A 977 -47.53 -6.64 28.63
N PRO A 978 -48.67 -6.80 27.94
CA PRO A 978 -49.67 -5.77 27.61
C PRO A 978 -50.23 -4.91 28.76
#